data_AF-A0A7V5Y6E1-F1
#
_entry.id   AF-A0A7V5Y6E1-F1
#
_cell.length_a   1.000
_cell.length_b   1.000
_cell.length_c   1.000
_cell.angle_alpha   90.00
_cell.angle_beta   90.00
_cell.angle_gamma   90.00
#
_symmetry.space_group_name_H-M   'P 1'
#
loop_
_entity.id
_entity.type
_entity.pdbx_description
1 polymer ?
#
loop_
_entity_poly.entity_id
_entity_poly.type
_entity_poly.pdbx_seq_one_letter_code
_entity_poly.pdbx_strand_id
1 'polypeptide(L)'
;MEIQVFLDPTGRRKRWVRRLSGILLFLIAGLGTGFVLSLMVPALLSGQQRMEDHPALLPHRVSRRAALRRYLYRRERSRLLRSIAAQQTTSVNALPKTASRIIASFYAPWQETGLHTLKAGANHLTHLFPVWLRLTPEGTDIDWSQSSLQQVPLNAEVIAIAQRANLQIHPVLSNAGDSGFDTQRVHRLLHDRLAMKRVAGKLRNWLRKNRYQGLNLDFESMMAGDYPALVQFVEYLHQELASDRLQLSVDIEASLPVGIIRQIAESADFIVLMLYDEHYQTGAPGAIASIRWTEQTLQAVLAHVPPQKVVVGLANYAYDWAEGQPAEVLSFSQALMRARASHPNEPPEKVIDFDPMALNATFEYWDGAGHRHEVWMLDAISFYNQWQIARRFGVRGVSLWVPGLEDPSVWQLLNPHQLDRPDSSLLRTVHYPFDIEFDGEGEILALESAPSMGERAIEIDKRSRLCTDVVYQRYPSPYLIRRWGYHPKAIALTFDDGPDPRYTPAILDILKQYNIKATFFIIGLNGEYYPWLVRRLWEEGHEIGNHTFTHPNMSLVSEWRAKLELNTTQRLLQSLLGRSTYLFRPPYDADAEPTKAAEICPIVIATSMGYTTIGELIDPTDWKTEIRRADGRTHSRTGQEIAQDVLRQLAERKGNVILFHDGGGERSATVDALRILIPELQRRGYRFVTVSSLMGMSRQQVMPQVHGEEKWVAGIDLLTFNLMYWGHTVLVVLFYAGILLGVGRLACVVPLALWGVRRVRMTPLHEGDGNPLISVLIAAYNEQPVIARTLQAILASNYPHLEIVVVDDGSTDGTAEEVMRHFGEDPRVRLLVQSNQGKGAALNQAIKAAQGDILVCLDADTLLAPEALARLVRHFADERVGAVAGNIRVGNPETVLTTWQMIEYTISQNLDRRAGAVLNAVFVVPGALGAWRKQAIEQVGGYKTDTLAEDMDLTWRVRIAGWRIENEPYAVAYTEAPTTLRAFLKQRFRWSFGTLQCLWKHRKALFRYGWFGWVLLPSVWLFQVLFQLVAPFMDMQVLWALGLVLGGWIQAGLVLHAWLPSPGWFAPLAAIGLFYGLFYLLELGAAWIAFRLDGAPRRMLIWLFWQRLVYRFLLNWVMLRAIGSALAGTRQGWGKLRRHGLLVAPDGKSRTVHTKSGDDQAAVTDPLC
;
A
#
# COMPACT_ATOMS: atom_id res chain seq x y z
N MET A 1 44.36 -47.40 -8.83
CA MET A 1 43.21 -46.81 -8.10
C MET A 1 42.25 -46.22 -9.12
N GLU A 2 40.96 -46.58 -9.04
CA GLU A 2 39.93 -45.95 -9.88
C GLU A 2 39.77 -44.48 -9.45
N ILE A 3 39.70 -43.56 -10.42
CA ILE A 3 39.53 -42.13 -10.15
C ILE A 3 38.06 -41.88 -9.81
N GLN A 4 37.78 -41.28 -8.65
CA GLN A 4 36.41 -40.96 -8.24
C GLN A 4 35.69 -40.09 -9.28
N VAL A 5 34.42 -40.38 -9.54
CA VAL A 5 33.57 -39.58 -10.42
C VAL A 5 33.50 -38.14 -9.88
N PHE A 6 33.68 -37.17 -10.78
CA PHE A 6 33.87 -35.72 -10.54
C PHE A 6 35.25 -35.26 -10.06
N LEU A 7 36.12 -36.14 -9.57
CA LEU A 7 37.43 -35.73 -9.04
C LEU A 7 38.26 -35.01 -10.11
N ASP A 8 38.66 -33.78 -9.81
CA ASP A 8 39.66 -33.03 -10.57
C ASP A 8 40.94 -32.87 -9.73
N PRO A 9 41.95 -33.73 -9.95
CA PRO A 9 43.19 -33.68 -9.17
C PRO A 9 43.99 -32.39 -9.43
N THR A 10 43.72 -31.67 -10.54
CA THR A 10 44.43 -30.42 -10.88
C THR A 10 43.90 -29.20 -10.13
N GLY A 11 42.73 -29.32 -9.48
CA GLY A 11 42.03 -28.23 -8.80
C GLY A 11 41.63 -27.07 -9.72
N ARG A 12 41.70 -27.24 -11.06
CA ARG A 12 41.34 -26.21 -12.04
C ARG A 12 39.85 -25.93 -12.00
N ARG A 13 39.00 -26.96 -11.90
CA ARG A 13 37.53 -26.82 -11.79
C ARG A 13 37.13 -25.97 -10.59
N LYS A 14 37.68 -26.26 -9.40
CA LYS A 14 37.43 -25.46 -8.19
C LYS A 14 37.78 -23.99 -8.37
N ARG A 15 38.90 -23.68 -9.03
CA ARG A 15 39.31 -22.29 -9.32
C ARG A 15 38.35 -21.60 -10.28
N TRP A 16 37.97 -22.27 -11.37
CA TRP A 16 37.01 -21.74 -12.35
C TRP A 16 35.63 -21.53 -11.76
N VAL A 17 35.10 -22.50 -11.01
CA VAL A 17 33.80 -22.37 -10.32
C VAL A 17 33.83 -21.18 -9.36
N ARG A 18 34.85 -21.05 -8.51
CA ARG A 18 34.96 -19.89 -7.60
C ARG A 18 35.03 -18.56 -8.35
N ARG A 19 35.79 -18.48 -9.45
CA ARG A 19 35.90 -17.27 -10.27
C ARG A 19 34.58 -16.92 -10.94
N LEU A 20 33.95 -17.87 -11.62
CA LEU A 20 32.68 -17.67 -12.31
C LEU A 20 31.55 -17.34 -11.34
N SER A 21 31.45 -18.05 -10.22
CA SER A 21 30.48 -17.72 -9.17
C SER A 21 30.73 -16.35 -8.56
N GLY A 22 32.01 -15.97 -8.35
CA GLY A 22 32.37 -14.63 -7.87
C GLY A 22 31.99 -13.53 -8.87
N ILE A 23 32.27 -13.71 -10.16
CA ILE A 23 31.88 -12.78 -11.23
C ILE A 23 30.35 -12.68 -11.31
N LEU A 24 29.64 -13.80 -11.28
CA LEU A 24 28.18 -13.81 -11.33
C LEU A 24 27.57 -13.09 -10.12
N LEU A 25 28.06 -13.38 -8.90
CA LEU A 25 27.62 -12.69 -7.69
C LEU A 25 27.93 -11.20 -7.74
N PHE A 26 29.09 -10.80 -8.26
CA PHE A 26 29.45 -9.40 -8.45
C PHE A 26 28.54 -8.70 -9.47
N LEU A 27 28.21 -9.35 -10.59
CA LEU A 27 27.28 -8.81 -11.59
C LEU A 27 25.86 -8.68 -11.04
N ILE A 28 25.36 -9.69 -10.31
CA ILE A 28 24.04 -9.64 -9.65
C ILE A 28 24.02 -8.53 -8.60
N ALA A 29 25.06 -8.42 -7.77
CA ALA A 29 25.16 -7.37 -6.77
C ALA A 29 25.28 -5.98 -7.41
N GLY A 30 26.04 -5.84 -8.49
CA GLY A 30 26.18 -4.60 -9.25
C GLY A 30 24.86 -4.17 -9.90
N LEU A 31 24.15 -5.09 -10.54
CA LEU A 31 22.82 -4.83 -11.11
C LEU A 31 21.82 -4.44 -10.02
N GLY A 32 21.77 -5.19 -8.92
CA GLY A 32 20.89 -4.91 -7.80
C GLY A 32 21.21 -3.57 -7.12
N THR A 33 22.49 -3.24 -6.95
CA THR A 33 22.91 -1.94 -6.40
C THR A 33 22.55 -0.80 -7.35
N GLY A 34 22.79 -0.96 -8.65
CA GLY A 34 22.40 0.01 -9.67
C GLY A 34 20.89 0.27 -9.67
N PHE A 35 20.08 -0.78 -9.59
CA PHE A 35 18.63 -0.68 -9.48
C PHE A 35 18.20 0.01 -8.18
N VAL A 36 18.71 -0.38 -7.01
CA VAL A 36 18.37 0.29 -5.74
C VAL A 36 18.74 1.77 -5.76
N LEU A 37 19.92 2.11 -6.29
CA LEU A 37 20.33 3.50 -6.45
C LEU A 37 19.42 4.27 -7.42
N SER A 38 18.95 3.65 -8.50
CA SER A 38 18.00 4.27 -9.43
C SER A 38 16.67 4.67 -8.77
N LEU A 39 16.22 3.87 -7.78
CA LEU A 39 15.01 4.11 -7.02
C LEU A 39 15.22 5.19 -5.94
N MET A 40 16.43 5.30 -5.39
CA MET A 40 16.78 6.31 -4.38
C MET A 40 17.07 7.68 -4.98
N VAL A 41 17.56 7.76 -6.22
CA VAL A 41 17.81 9.01 -6.92
C VAL A 41 16.55 9.39 -7.71
N PRO A 42 15.87 10.51 -7.37
CA PRO A 42 14.69 10.97 -8.11
C PRO A 42 15.01 11.07 -9.60
N ALA A 43 14.15 10.52 -10.44
CA ALA A 43 14.19 10.75 -11.87
C ALA A 43 14.14 12.27 -12.12
N LEU A 44 15.08 12.79 -12.89
CA LEU A 44 15.16 14.21 -13.20
C LEU A 44 14.00 14.51 -14.16
N LEU A 45 12.92 15.08 -13.62
CA LEU A 45 11.91 15.77 -14.44
C LEU A 45 12.53 17.06 -14.98
N SER A 46 13.47 16.92 -15.91
CA SER A 46 14.05 18.04 -16.65
C SER A 46 12.97 18.63 -17.55
N GLY A 47 12.66 19.92 -17.38
CA GLY A 47 11.87 20.65 -18.37
C GLY A 47 10.62 21.40 -17.88
N GLN A 48 10.27 21.41 -16.59
CA GLN A 48 9.28 22.38 -16.13
C GLN A 48 9.93 23.77 -16.03
N GLN A 49 10.00 24.47 -17.17
CA GLN A 49 9.81 25.91 -17.12
C GLN A 49 8.46 26.11 -16.42
N ARG A 50 8.46 26.79 -15.27
CA ARG A 50 7.26 27.44 -14.76
C ARG A 50 6.73 28.28 -15.92
N MET A 51 5.69 27.80 -16.61
CA MET A 51 4.88 28.68 -17.46
C MET A 51 4.09 29.55 -16.49
N GLU A 52 4.73 30.63 -16.07
CA GLU A 52 4.05 31.82 -15.56
C GLU A 52 3.28 32.43 -16.75
N ASP A 53 2.21 31.76 -17.20
CA ASP A 53 1.13 32.45 -17.92
C ASP A 53 0.33 33.19 -16.85
N HIS A 54 0.95 34.22 -16.27
CA HIS A 54 0.20 35.39 -15.85
C HIS A 54 0.27 36.35 -17.05
N PRO A 55 -0.83 37.03 -17.42
CA PRO A 55 -0.69 38.21 -18.27
C PRO A 55 0.39 39.06 -17.62
N ALA A 56 1.49 39.33 -18.35
CA ALA A 56 2.65 39.99 -17.79
C ALA A 56 2.21 41.32 -17.19
N LEU A 57 2.12 41.36 -15.86
CA LEU A 57 1.78 42.58 -15.14
C LEU A 57 3.00 43.48 -15.24
N LEU A 58 2.83 44.63 -15.90
CA LEU A 58 3.95 45.50 -16.20
C LEU A 58 4.26 46.34 -14.95
N PRO A 59 5.47 46.26 -14.37
CA PRO A 59 5.84 47.09 -13.24
C PRO A 59 5.97 48.55 -13.70
N HIS A 60 5.28 49.48 -13.03
CA HIS A 60 5.41 50.90 -13.28
C HIS A 60 6.12 51.60 -12.10
N ARG A 61 7.14 52.41 -12.40
CA ARG A 61 7.76 53.32 -11.43
C ARG A 61 6.83 54.49 -11.12
N VAL A 62 6.15 54.45 -9.97
CA VAL A 62 5.36 55.57 -9.43
C VAL A 62 6.12 56.90 -9.59
N SER A 63 5.50 57.86 -10.29
CA SER A 63 6.14 59.15 -10.54
C SER A 63 6.35 59.93 -9.23
N ARG A 64 7.56 60.45 -9.02
CA ARG A 64 7.89 61.36 -7.92
C ARG A 64 7.15 62.70 -8.09
N ARG A 65 5.88 62.78 -7.73
CA ARG A 65 5.14 64.04 -7.47
C ARG A 65 4.61 64.14 -6.04
N ALA A 66 5.32 63.54 -5.11
CA ALA A 66 4.85 63.38 -3.72
C ALA A 66 5.39 64.41 -2.72
N ALA A 67 6.08 65.49 -3.11
CA ALA A 67 6.58 66.48 -2.14
C ALA A 67 5.52 67.53 -1.74
N LEU A 68 4.74 68.04 -2.70
CA LEU A 68 3.72 69.09 -2.45
C LEU A 68 2.43 68.50 -1.86
N ARG A 69 1.99 67.32 -2.36
CA ARG A 69 0.86 66.56 -1.81
C ARG A 69 1.10 66.17 -0.34
N ARG A 70 2.28 65.67 0.03
CA ARG A 70 2.63 65.29 1.42
C ARG A 70 2.62 66.45 2.43
N TYR A 71 2.77 67.70 1.98
CA TYR A 71 2.66 68.87 2.87
C TYR A 71 1.19 69.25 3.12
N LEU A 72 0.36 69.27 2.06
CA LEU A 72 -1.07 69.53 2.15
C LEU A 72 -1.79 68.43 2.96
N TYR A 73 -1.48 67.16 2.68
CA TYR A 73 -2.01 66.02 3.44
C TYR A 73 -1.58 66.02 4.90
N ARG A 74 -0.35 66.44 5.25
CA ARG A 74 0.06 66.54 6.67
C ARG A 74 -0.77 67.56 7.44
N ARG A 75 -1.14 68.69 6.82
CA ARG A 75 -1.97 69.73 7.45
C ARG A 75 -3.42 69.27 7.62
N GLU A 76 -3.98 68.60 6.61
CA GLU A 76 -5.34 68.04 6.66
C GLU A 76 -5.44 66.82 7.57
N ARG A 77 -4.46 65.89 7.53
CA ARG A 77 -4.33 64.74 8.45
C ARG A 77 -4.27 65.23 9.89
N SER A 78 -3.42 66.22 10.17
CA SER A 78 -3.33 66.80 11.51
C SER A 78 -4.63 67.48 11.93
N ARG A 79 -5.43 68.03 11.00
CA ARG A 79 -6.77 68.59 11.32
C ARG A 79 -7.77 67.47 11.62
N LEU A 80 -7.82 66.42 10.80
CA LEU A 80 -8.67 65.23 10.99
C LEU A 80 -8.35 64.51 12.31
N LEU A 81 -7.09 64.21 12.58
CA LEU A 81 -6.69 63.55 13.83
C LEU A 81 -6.96 64.43 15.05
N ARG A 82 -6.81 65.75 14.93
CA ARG A 82 -7.19 66.69 16.00
C ARG A 82 -8.70 66.79 16.20
N SER A 83 -9.53 66.75 15.15
CA SER A 83 -10.98 66.73 15.32
C SER A 83 -11.42 65.44 16.02
N ILE A 84 -10.89 64.30 15.57
CA ILE A 84 -11.13 62.98 16.15
C ILE A 84 -10.68 62.93 17.63
N ALA A 85 -9.54 63.54 17.97
CA ALA A 85 -9.02 63.60 19.34
C ALA A 85 -9.72 64.65 20.22
N ALA A 86 -10.22 65.76 19.64
CA ALA A 86 -10.94 66.79 20.40
C ALA A 86 -12.34 66.32 20.84
N GLN A 87 -12.93 65.37 20.12
CA GLN A 87 -14.19 64.72 20.52
C GLN A 87 -14.02 63.70 21.67
N GLN A 88 -12.79 63.44 22.10
CA GLN A 88 -12.44 62.45 23.13
C GLN A 88 -12.76 62.95 24.57
N THR A 89 -13.10 64.24 24.75
CA THR A 89 -13.37 64.87 26.06
C THR A 89 -14.80 64.72 26.59
N THR A 90 -15.73 64.12 25.85
CA THR A 90 -17.06 63.73 26.36
C THR A 90 -17.07 62.26 26.76
N SER A 91 -17.48 61.98 27.99
CA SER A 91 -17.42 60.67 28.67
C SER A 91 -17.80 59.48 27.80
N VAL A 92 -16.97 58.43 27.84
CA VAL A 92 -17.34 57.08 27.39
C VAL A 92 -18.60 56.66 28.15
N ASN A 93 -19.76 56.71 27.51
CA ASN A 93 -20.97 56.11 28.07
C ASN A 93 -20.75 54.59 28.02
N ALA A 94 -20.31 54.03 29.15
CA ALA A 94 -20.23 52.59 29.31
C ALA A 94 -21.60 51.98 28.98
N LEU A 95 -21.62 50.88 28.22
CA LEU A 95 -22.83 50.11 27.98
C LEU A 95 -23.54 49.86 29.32
N PRO A 96 -24.87 50.07 29.42
CA PRO A 96 -25.61 49.72 30.62
C PRO A 96 -25.31 48.26 31.01
N LYS A 97 -25.12 47.97 32.31
CA LYS A 97 -24.86 46.60 32.80
C LYS A 97 -25.87 45.54 32.34
N THR A 98 -27.02 45.96 31.81
CA THR A 98 -28.13 45.15 31.31
C THR A 98 -28.04 44.76 29.83
N ALA A 99 -27.20 45.40 29.01
CA ALA A 99 -27.07 45.09 27.59
C ALA A 99 -25.89 44.14 27.32
N SER A 100 -26.14 42.94 26.79
CA SER A 100 -25.10 42.01 26.37
C SER A 100 -24.41 42.49 25.09
N ARG A 101 -23.08 42.36 25.05
CA ARG A 101 -22.26 42.77 23.90
C ARG A 101 -22.39 41.78 22.74
N ILE A 102 -22.45 42.31 21.53
CA ILE A 102 -22.53 41.51 20.30
C ILE A 102 -21.18 41.52 19.59
N ILE A 103 -20.64 40.33 19.34
CA ILE A 103 -19.48 40.09 18.50
C ILE A 103 -19.96 39.06 17.49
N ALA A 104 -20.31 39.54 16.30
CA ALA A 104 -20.93 38.70 15.28
C ALA A 104 -19.96 38.46 14.12
N SER A 105 -20.23 37.41 13.37
CA SER A 105 -19.60 37.19 12.08
C SER A 105 -20.62 36.64 11.12
N PHE A 106 -20.59 37.11 9.88
CA PHE A 106 -21.35 36.48 8.81
C PHE A 106 -20.71 35.15 8.41
N TYR A 107 -21.47 34.26 7.79
CA TYR A 107 -20.94 33.06 7.15
C TYR A 107 -21.64 32.88 5.80
N ALA A 108 -20.86 33.02 4.73
CA ALA A 108 -21.32 32.84 3.37
C ALA A 108 -20.93 31.44 2.86
N PRO A 109 -21.89 30.57 2.51
CA PRO A 109 -21.61 29.19 2.08
C PRO A 109 -20.75 29.06 0.82
N TRP A 110 -20.71 30.11 -0.01
CA TRP A 110 -19.91 30.15 -1.25
C TRP A 110 -18.46 30.59 -1.03
N GLN A 111 -18.08 30.99 0.19
CA GLN A 111 -16.69 31.31 0.51
C GLN A 111 -15.96 30.03 0.92
N GLU A 112 -15.15 29.48 0.00
CA GLU A 112 -14.47 28.19 0.13
C GLU A 112 -13.66 28.07 1.46
N THR A 113 -12.94 29.13 1.83
CA THR A 113 -12.12 29.18 3.07
C THR A 113 -12.90 29.58 4.32
N GLY A 114 -14.16 30.03 4.17
CA GLY A 114 -14.96 30.63 5.24
C GLY A 114 -15.22 29.69 6.42
N LEU A 115 -15.36 28.38 6.16
CA LEU A 115 -15.55 27.39 7.22
C LEU A 115 -14.30 27.20 8.09
N HIS A 116 -13.12 27.22 7.46
CA HIS A 116 -11.83 27.02 8.15
C HIS A 116 -11.52 28.16 9.09
N THR A 117 -11.67 29.39 8.59
CA THR A 117 -11.45 30.57 9.40
C THR A 117 -12.49 30.69 10.53
N LEU A 118 -13.76 30.35 10.26
CA LEU A 118 -14.80 30.32 11.28
C LEU A 118 -14.46 29.30 12.37
N LYS A 119 -13.98 28.12 12.01
CA LYS A 119 -13.58 27.08 12.98
C LYS A 119 -12.44 27.55 13.90
N ALA A 120 -11.47 28.30 13.35
CA ALA A 120 -10.38 28.87 14.13
C ALA A 120 -10.83 30.04 15.02
N GLY A 121 -11.75 30.88 14.51
CA GLY A 121 -12.18 32.12 15.15
C GLY A 121 -13.45 32.06 16.00
N ALA A 122 -14.23 30.97 15.92
CA ALA A 122 -15.58 30.88 16.52
C ALA A 122 -15.61 31.18 18.03
N ASN A 123 -14.56 30.81 18.78
CA ASN A 123 -14.49 31.06 20.22
C ASN A 123 -14.40 32.55 20.58
N HIS A 124 -14.18 33.44 19.62
CA HIS A 124 -14.18 34.89 19.82
C HIS A 124 -15.56 35.52 19.61
N LEU A 125 -16.52 34.78 19.07
CA LEU A 125 -17.84 35.30 18.68
C LEU A 125 -18.88 35.07 19.78
N THR A 126 -19.95 35.87 19.75
CA THR A 126 -21.18 35.63 20.50
C THR A 126 -22.36 35.30 19.58
N HIS A 127 -22.34 35.77 18.34
CA HIS A 127 -23.39 35.54 17.35
C HIS A 127 -22.78 35.07 16.02
N LEU A 128 -23.51 34.21 15.31
CA LEU A 128 -23.20 33.76 13.96
C LEU A 128 -24.36 34.12 13.04
N PHE A 129 -24.07 34.79 11.92
CA PHE A 129 -25.04 35.21 10.92
C PHE A 129 -24.86 34.39 9.62
N PRO A 130 -25.35 33.13 9.56
CA PRO A 130 -25.18 32.32 8.36
C PRO A 130 -26.19 32.72 7.27
N VAL A 131 -25.68 32.95 6.05
CA VAL A 131 -26.49 33.30 4.89
C VAL A 131 -27.09 32.03 4.28
N TRP A 132 -28.30 31.70 4.75
CA TRP A 132 -28.98 30.43 4.42
C TRP A 132 -30.35 30.59 3.79
N LEU A 133 -30.96 31.78 3.92
CA LEU A 133 -32.33 32.01 3.48
C LEU A 133 -32.36 33.09 2.42
N ARG A 134 -33.08 32.82 1.33
CA ARG A 134 -33.34 33.80 0.26
C ARG A 134 -34.81 33.81 -0.09
N LEU A 135 -35.30 34.94 -0.62
CA LEU A 135 -36.63 35.00 -1.21
C LEU A 135 -36.66 34.19 -2.51
N THR A 136 -37.77 33.49 -2.79
CA THR A 136 -37.97 32.82 -4.09
C THR A 136 -37.93 33.85 -5.23
N PRO A 137 -37.67 33.44 -6.48
CA PRO A 137 -37.68 34.36 -7.62
C PRO A 137 -38.99 35.18 -7.72
N GLU A 138 -40.13 34.60 -7.35
CA GLU A 138 -41.43 35.26 -7.34
C GLU A 138 -41.58 36.27 -6.18
N GLY A 139 -40.69 36.26 -5.18
CA GLY A 139 -40.69 37.19 -4.05
C GLY A 139 -41.85 37.00 -3.08
N THR A 140 -42.54 35.85 -3.11
CA THR A 140 -43.73 35.60 -2.26
C THR A 140 -43.53 34.50 -1.21
N ASP A 141 -42.40 33.79 -1.24
CA ASP A 141 -42.06 32.72 -0.29
C ASP A 141 -40.54 32.65 -0.05
N ILE A 142 -40.10 31.73 0.80
CA ILE A 142 -38.68 31.49 1.13
C ILE A 142 -38.17 30.27 0.37
N ASP A 143 -36.99 30.41 -0.23
CA ASP A 143 -36.20 29.29 -0.73
C ASP A 143 -35.30 28.75 0.39
N TRP A 144 -35.50 27.47 0.70
CA TRP A 144 -34.82 26.76 1.79
C TRP A 144 -33.64 25.92 1.31
N SER A 145 -33.34 25.89 0.01
CA SER A 145 -32.32 25.02 -0.59
C SER A 145 -30.97 25.14 0.12
N GLN A 146 -30.50 26.37 0.33
CA GLN A 146 -29.22 26.65 1.01
C GLN A 146 -29.21 26.32 2.51
N SER A 147 -30.39 26.16 3.14
CA SER A 147 -30.52 25.75 4.54
C SER A 147 -30.62 24.23 4.73
N SER A 148 -30.81 23.47 3.64
CA SER A 148 -31.04 22.03 3.69
C SER A 148 -29.74 21.26 3.91
N LEU A 149 -29.67 20.45 4.97
CA LEU A 149 -28.51 19.57 5.23
C LEU A 149 -28.33 18.45 4.18
N GLN A 150 -29.36 18.17 3.38
CA GLN A 150 -29.26 17.18 2.30
C GLN A 150 -28.65 17.78 1.03
N GLN A 151 -28.94 19.06 0.77
CA GLN A 151 -28.44 19.76 -0.42
C GLN A 151 -27.10 20.45 -0.14
N VAL A 152 -26.90 20.91 1.09
CA VAL A 152 -25.65 21.55 1.57
C VAL A 152 -25.19 20.86 2.86
N PRO A 153 -24.52 19.68 2.76
CA PRO A 153 -24.07 18.92 3.92
C PRO A 153 -23.12 19.69 4.85
N LEU A 154 -22.35 20.65 4.29
CA LEU A 154 -21.39 21.47 5.02
C LEU A 154 -22.01 22.27 6.18
N ASN A 155 -23.30 22.62 6.07
CA ASN A 155 -24.03 23.32 7.13
C ASN A 155 -24.08 22.53 8.43
N ALA A 156 -23.98 21.20 8.39
CA ALA A 156 -23.90 20.38 9.60
C ALA A 156 -22.64 20.69 10.41
N GLU A 157 -21.51 20.95 9.75
CA GLU A 157 -20.26 21.33 10.42
C GLU A 157 -20.33 22.75 10.98
N VAL A 158 -20.94 23.69 10.25
CA VAL A 158 -21.18 25.07 10.72
C VAL A 158 -22.00 25.07 12.02
N ILE A 159 -23.08 24.29 12.06
CA ILE A 159 -23.92 24.13 13.25
C ILE A 159 -23.12 23.51 14.41
N ALA A 160 -22.29 22.50 14.13
CA ALA A 160 -21.45 21.87 15.15
C ALA A 160 -20.41 22.84 15.73
N ILE A 161 -19.80 23.70 14.91
CA ILE A 161 -18.87 24.76 15.35
C ILE A 161 -19.62 25.74 16.25
N ALA A 162 -20.77 26.24 15.81
CA ALA A 162 -21.59 27.19 16.57
C ALA A 162 -22.03 26.62 17.93
N GLN A 163 -22.42 25.35 17.98
CA GLN A 163 -22.79 24.67 19.22
C GLN A 163 -21.60 24.50 20.18
N ARG A 164 -20.43 24.13 19.67
CA ARG A 164 -19.20 23.98 20.49
C ARG A 164 -18.74 25.30 21.09
N ALA A 165 -18.83 26.39 20.32
CA ALA A 165 -18.47 27.73 20.76
C ALA A 165 -19.62 28.46 21.49
N ASN A 166 -20.79 27.81 21.66
CA ASN A 166 -21.98 28.37 22.32
C ASN A 166 -22.46 29.70 21.68
N LEU A 167 -22.49 29.75 20.35
CA LEU A 167 -22.90 30.93 19.57
C LEU A 167 -24.42 31.01 19.42
N GLN A 168 -24.95 32.23 19.42
CA GLN A 168 -26.33 32.51 19.02
C GLN A 168 -26.42 32.53 17.49
N ILE A 169 -27.23 31.66 16.91
CA ILE A 169 -27.37 31.56 15.45
C ILE A 169 -28.55 32.42 15.00
N HIS A 170 -28.28 33.42 14.17
CA HIS A 170 -29.29 34.26 13.53
C HIS A 170 -29.18 34.11 12.01
N PRO A 171 -29.91 33.17 11.41
CA PRO A 171 -29.89 32.98 9.96
C PRO A 171 -30.25 34.27 9.24
N VAL A 172 -29.49 34.60 8.18
CA VAL A 172 -29.70 35.78 7.36
C VAL A 172 -30.72 35.47 6.28
N LEU A 173 -31.76 36.30 6.20
CA LEU A 173 -32.72 36.31 5.10
C LEU A 173 -32.38 37.46 4.16
N SER A 174 -32.01 37.12 2.92
CA SER A 174 -31.65 38.12 1.91
C SER A 174 -32.53 38.11 0.67
N ASN A 175 -32.44 39.18 -0.10
CA ASN A 175 -33.03 39.31 -1.44
C ASN A 175 -32.03 39.01 -2.57
N ALA A 176 -30.94 38.30 -2.26
CA ALA A 176 -29.95 37.88 -3.25
C ALA A 176 -30.51 36.79 -4.19
N GLY A 177 -30.26 36.96 -5.49
CA GLY A 177 -30.42 35.94 -6.53
C GLY A 177 -29.06 35.38 -6.99
N ASP A 178 -29.08 34.53 -8.02
CA ASP A 178 -27.86 33.88 -8.54
C ASP A 178 -26.89 34.88 -9.22
N SER A 179 -27.33 36.11 -9.47
CA SER A 179 -26.57 37.19 -10.13
C SER A 179 -26.42 38.47 -9.30
N GLY A 180 -26.61 38.38 -7.97
CA GLY A 180 -26.59 39.53 -7.04
C GLY A 180 -27.97 39.89 -6.46
N PHE A 181 -28.07 41.03 -5.77
CA PHE A 181 -29.31 41.48 -5.14
C PHE A 181 -30.42 41.80 -6.14
N ASP A 182 -31.63 41.30 -5.87
CA ASP A 182 -32.81 41.48 -6.72
C ASP A 182 -33.87 42.32 -5.97
N THR A 183 -33.90 43.61 -6.31
CA THR A 183 -34.82 44.60 -5.75
C THR A 183 -36.29 44.19 -5.90
N GLN A 184 -36.65 43.50 -6.99
CA GLN A 184 -38.04 43.19 -7.30
C GLN A 184 -38.64 42.14 -6.36
N ARG A 185 -37.81 41.27 -5.76
CA ARG A 185 -38.27 40.26 -4.79
C ARG A 185 -38.81 40.91 -3.53
N VAL A 186 -38.10 41.91 -3.01
CA VAL A 186 -38.51 42.65 -1.81
C VAL A 186 -39.74 43.49 -2.10
N HIS A 187 -39.76 44.19 -3.24
CA HIS A 187 -40.93 45.00 -3.64
C HIS A 187 -42.23 44.18 -3.63
N ARG A 188 -42.20 42.98 -4.23
CA ARG A 188 -43.37 42.07 -4.25
C ARG A 188 -43.76 41.59 -2.86
N LEU A 189 -42.79 41.20 -2.02
CA LEU A 189 -43.06 40.78 -0.66
C LEU A 189 -43.74 41.89 0.15
N LEU A 190 -43.18 43.11 0.14
CA LEU A 190 -43.63 44.22 0.96
C LEU A 190 -45.02 44.76 0.55
N HIS A 191 -45.45 44.50 -0.68
CA HIS A 191 -46.76 44.93 -1.21
C HIS A 191 -47.84 43.84 -1.15
N ASP A 192 -47.52 42.62 -0.72
CA ASP A 192 -48.48 41.52 -0.50
C ASP A 192 -48.58 41.16 0.99
N ARG A 193 -49.63 41.68 1.64
CA ARG A 193 -49.89 41.43 3.07
C ARG A 193 -50.06 39.95 3.42
N LEU A 194 -50.58 39.12 2.51
CA LEU A 194 -50.72 37.68 2.77
C LEU A 194 -49.36 36.98 2.68
N ALA A 195 -48.52 37.37 1.70
CA ALA A 195 -47.16 36.87 1.59
C ALA A 195 -46.31 37.26 2.81
N MET A 196 -46.35 38.52 3.26
CA MET A 196 -45.62 38.99 4.45
C MET A 196 -45.95 38.14 5.69
N LYS A 197 -47.24 37.94 5.98
CA LYS A 197 -47.70 37.14 7.13
C LYS A 197 -47.28 35.68 7.03
N ARG A 198 -47.40 35.10 5.83
CA ARG A 198 -47.00 33.71 5.56
C ARG A 198 -45.49 33.52 5.75
N VAL A 199 -44.68 34.42 5.21
CA VAL A 199 -43.21 34.40 5.33
C VAL A 199 -42.79 34.53 6.80
N ALA A 200 -43.32 35.51 7.53
CA ALA A 200 -43.04 35.71 8.95
C ALA A 200 -43.40 34.46 9.80
N GLY A 201 -44.59 33.88 9.58
CA GLY A 201 -45.03 32.67 10.29
C GLY A 201 -44.16 31.45 9.99
N LYS A 202 -43.73 31.28 8.73
CA LYS A 202 -42.81 30.20 8.34
C LYS A 202 -41.43 30.37 9.00
N LEU A 203 -40.87 31.57 9.00
CA LEU A 203 -39.59 31.88 9.65
C LEU A 203 -39.64 31.53 11.13
N ARG A 204 -40.65 32.03 11.86
CA ARG A 204 -40.82 31.74 13.30
C ARG A 204 -40.86 30.24 13.57
N ASN A 205 -41.69 29.50 12.83
CA ASN A 205 -41.83 28.05 13.03
C ASN A 205 -40.52 27.30 12.73
N TRP A 206 -39.81 27.71 11.68
CA TRP A 206 -38.54 27.11 11.30
C TRP A 206 -37.42 27.40 12.31
N LEU A 207 -37.30 28.65 12.78
CA LEU A 207 -36.35 29.04 13.83
C LEU A 207 -36.57 28.23 15.11
N ARG A 208 -37.83 28.05 15.53
CA ARG A 208 -38.19 27.22 16.70
C ARG A 208 -37.85 25.77 16.53
N LYS A 209 -38.19 25.19 15.37
CA LYS A 209 -37.91 23.77 15.06
C LYS A 209 -36.42 23.47 15.16
N ASN A 210 -35.58 24.40 14.70
CA ASN A 210 -34.12 24.24 14.69
C ASN A 210 -33.41 24.84 15.92
N ARG A 211 -34.15 25.42 16.87
CA ARG A 211 -33.64 26.02 18.11
C ARG A 211 -32.64 27.17 17.89
N TYR A 212 -32.88 28.01 16.90
CA TYR A 212 -32.10 29.24 16.66
C TYR A 212 -32.59 30.39 17.55
N GLN A 213 -31.72 31.38 17.80
CA GLN A 213 -31.95 32.44 18.81
C GLN A 213 -32.55 33.71 18.21
N GLY A 214 -32.43 33.89 16.89
CA GLY A 214 -32.96 35.05 16.21
C GLY A 214 -32.93 34.93 14.69
N LEU A 215 -33.21 36.05 14.03
CA LEU A 215 -33.17 36.23 12.59
C LEU A 215 -32.40 37.51 12.29
N ASN A 216 -31.60 37.49 11.23
CA ASN A 216 -31.03 38.69 10.63
C ASN A 216 -31.73 38.94 9.28
N LEU A 217 -32.18 40.18 9.04
CA LEU A 217 -32.81 40.61 7.81
C LEU A 217 -31.85 41.48 7.00
N ASP A 218 -31.53 41.04 5.80
CA ASP A 218 -30.54 41.66 4.92
C ASP A 218 -31.15 41.98 3.54
N PHE A 219 -31.88 43.10 3.48
CA PHE A 219 -32.51 43.57 2.24
C PHE A 219 -31.76 44.76 1.68
N GLU A 220 -30.97 44.51 0.63
CA GLU A 220 -30.13 45.51 -0.01
C GLU A 220 -30.67 45.95 -1.39
N SER A 221 -30.18 47.10 -1.86
CA SER A 221 -30.49 47.67 -3.18
C SER A 221 -31.99 47.89 -3.40
N MET A 222 -32.71 48.33 -2.36
CA MET A 222 -34.16 48.51 -2.42
C MET A 222 -34.61 49.75 -3.22
N MET A 223 -35.87 49.76 -3.69
CA MET A 223 -36.46 50.97 -4.26
C MET A 223 -36.78 52.00 -3.16
N ALA A 224 -36.53 53.27 -3.44
CA ALA A 224 -36.78 54.34 -2.47
C ALA A 224 -38.23 54.43 -1.96
N GLY A 225 -39.20 53.99 -2.79
CA GLY A 225 -40.62 53.95 -2.42
C GLY A 225 -40.99 52.85 -1.42
N ASP A 226 -40.14 51.84 -1.24
CA ASP A 226 -40.45 50.64 -0.44
C ASP A 226 -40.07 50.79 1.04
N TYR A 227 -39.26 51.79 1.41
CA TYR A 227 -38.78 51.98 2.78
C TYR A 227 -39.89 52.07 3.85
N PRO A 228 -41.01 52.80 3.65
CA PRO A 228 -42.09 52.79 4.63
C PRO A 228 -42.75 51.42 4.80
N ALA A 229 -42.84 50.63 3.73
CA ALA A 229 -43.39 49.28 3.78
C ALA A 229 -42.40 48.31 4.46
N LEU A 230 -41.08 48.52 4.29
CA LEU A 230 -40.05 47.78 5.02
C LEU A 230 -40.16 48.01 6.54
N VAL A 231 -40.32 49.26 6.99
CA VAL A 231 -40.50 49.56 8.42
C VAL A 231 -41.72 48.80 8.98
N GLN A 232 -42.85 48.81 8.26
CA GLN A 232 -44.05 48.06 8.66
C GLN A 232 -43.79 46.54 8.71
N PHE A 233 -43.01 46.01 7.77
CA PHE A 233 -42.63 44.61 7.76
C PHE A 233 -41.73 44.24 8.95
N VAL A 234 -40.71 45.05 9.23
CA VAL A 234 -39.79 44.85 10.36
C VAL A 234 -40.56 44.91 11.68
N GLU A 235 -41.46 45.88 11.85
CA GLU A 235 -42.31 45.99 13.03
C GLU A 235 -43.19 44.74 13.22
N TYR A 236 -43.85 44.30 12.15
CA TYR A 236 -44.67 43.09 12.17
C TYR A 236 -43.84 41.83 12.48
N LEU A 237 -42.68 41.68 11.83
CA LEU A 237 -41.79 40.54 12.01
C LEU A 237 -41.22 40.50 13.43
N HIS A 238 -40.82 41.63 13.99
CA HIS A 238 -40.36 41.73 15.38
C HIS A 238 -41.47 41.31 16.36
N GLN A 239 -42.71 41.75 16.16
CA GLN A 239 -43.85 41.34 16.99
C GLN A 239 -44.10 39.82 16.90
N GLU A 240 -44.04 39.24 15.71
CA GLU A 240 -44.22 37.79 15.51
C GLU A 240 -43.09 36.96 16.14
N LEU A 241 -41.84 37.45 16.12
CA LEU A 241 -40.68 36.76 16.69
C LEU A 241 -40.60 36.91 18.21
N ALA A 242 -40.99 38.08 18.74
CA ALA A 242 -40.96 38.39 20.17
C ALA A 242 -41.83 37.42 21.01
N SER A 243 -42.92 36.88 20.45
CA SER A 243 -43.78 35.92 21.15
C SER A 243 -43.05 34.65 21.59
N ASP A 244 -41.98 34.27 20.89
CA ASP A 244 -41.16 33.09 21.16
C ASP A 244 -39.76 33.45 21.72
N ARG A 245 -39.56 34.71 22.15
CA ARG A 245 -38.27 35.26 22.63
C ARG A 245 -37.14 35.17 21.60
N LEU A 246 -37.47 35.24 20.31
CA LEU A 246 -36.50 35.28 19.21
C LEU A 246 -36.12 36.73 18.92
N GLN A 247 -34.84 36.99 18.70
CA GLN A 247 -34.34 38.33 18.37
C GLN A 247 -34.45 38.64 16.87
N LEU A 248 -34.68 39.90 16.52
CA LEU A 248 -34.61 40.41 15.15
C LEU A 248 -33.50 41.45 15.00
N SER A 249 -32.55 41.19 14.11
CA SER A 249 -31.59 42.19 13.63
C SER A 249 -31.84 42.55 12.17
N VAL A 250 -31.48 43.77 11.78
CA VAL A 250 -31.61 44.25 10.41
C VAL A 250 -30.30 44.87 9.96
N ASP A 251 -29.80 44.45 8.81
CA ASP A 251 -28.62 45.02 8.17
C ASP A 251 -29.01 46.31 7.44
N ILE A 252 -28.21 47.35 7.63
CA ILE A 252 -28.52 48.73 7.22
C ILE A 252 -27.39 49.25 6.36
N GLU A 253 -27.69 49.51 5.09
CA GLU A 253 -26.80 50.24 4.19
C GLU A 253 -26.55 51.66 4.73
N ALA A 254 -25.29 52.09 4.76
CA ALA A 254 -24.91 53.44 5.19
C ALA A 254 -25.49 54.57 4.30
N SER A 255 -25.96 54.23 3.10
CA SER A 255 -26.61 55.14 2.15
C SER A 255 -28.06 55.50 2.53
N LEU A 256 -28.67 54.76 3.46
CA LEU A 256 -30.09 54.93 3.80
C LEU A 256 -30.36 56.26 4.51
N PRO A 257 -31.52 56.91 4.24
CA PRO A 257 -31.91 58.12 4.97
C PRO A 257 -32.01 57.87 6.49
N VAL A 258 -31.34 58.69 7.30
CA VAL A 258 -31.27 58.52 8.77
C VAL A 258 -32.66 58.40 9.44
N GLY A 259 -33.67 59.08 8.91
CA GLY A 259 -35.05 58.97 9.39
C GLY A 259 -35.62 57.55 9.28
N ILE A 260 -35.31 56.82 8.20
CA ILE A 260 -35.69 55.42 8.00
C ILE A 260 -34.87 54.52 8.91
N ILE A 261 -33.56 54.73 9.00
CA ILE A 261 -32.67 53.97 9.90
C ILE A 261 -33.19 54.03 11.34
N ARG A 262 -33.62 55.21 11.80
CA ARG A 262 -34.22 55.41 13.12
C ARG A 262 -35.48 54.56 13.30
N GLN A 263 -36.41 54.61 12.35
CA GLN A 263 -37.65 53.84 12.43
C GLN A 263 -37.39 52.33 12.47
N ILE A 264 -36.46 51.83 11.64
CA ILE A 264 -36.07 50.42 11.66
C ILE A 264 -35.43 50.04 13.01
N ALA A 265 -34.56 50.89 13.56
CA ALA A 265 -33.91 50.63 14.84
C ALA A 265 -34.88 50.66 16.05
N GLU A 266 -35.96 51.45 15.95
CA GLU A 266 -37.06 51.44 16.93
C GLU A 266 -37.87 50.12 16.84
N SER A 267 -37.99 49.54 15.63
CA SER A 267 -38.76 48.33 15.34
C SER A 267 -38.00 47.00 15.44
N ALA A 268 -36.67 47.00 15.59
CA ALA A 268 -35.83 45.79 15.69
C ALA A 268 -35.08 45.70 17.04
N ASP A 269 -34.55 44.54 17.44
CA ASP A 269 -33.75 44.42 18.67
C ASP A 269 -32.44 45.20 18.58
N PHE A 270 -31.79 45.16 17.42
CA PHE A 270 -30.64 45.98 17.04
C PHE A 270 -30.50 46.03 15.51
N ILE A 271 -29.75 47.00 15.02
CA ILE A 271 -29.35 47.11 13.62
C ILE A 271 -27.87 46.79 13.47
N VAL A 272 -27.50 46.26 12.30
CA VAL A 272 -26.10 46.14 11.87
C VAL A 272 -25.84 47.22 10.84
N LEU A 273 -25.16 48.30 11.24
CA LEU A 273 -24.82 49.40 10.35
C LEU A 273 -23.60 49.02 9.51
N MET A 274 -23.76 48.81 8.21
CA MET A 274 -22.70 48.41 7.30
C MET A 274 -21.76 49.59 7.02
N LEU A 275 -20.63 49.65 7.73
CA LEU A 275 -19.60 50.69 7.59
C LEU A 275 -18.53 50.24 6.58
N TYR A 276 -18.98 49.85 5.39
CA TYR A 276 -18.15 49.49 4.25
C TYR A 276 -18.93 49.76 2.96
N ASP A 277 -18.30 49.56 1.80
CA ASP A 277 -18.83 49.91 0.48
C ASP A 277 -19.12 51.42 0.29
N GLU A 278 -18.27 52.30 0.84
CA GLU A 278 -18.21 53.73 0.44
C GLU A 278 -17.98 53.85 -1.08
N HIS A 279 -17.08 53.01 -1.58
CA HIS A 279 -16.93 52.67 -2.99
C HIS A 279 -17.19 51.17 -3.14
N TYR A 280 -18.02 50.80 -4.10
CA TYR A 280 -18.56 49.44 -4.28
C TYR A 280 -18.23 48.91 -5.68
N GLN A 281 -18.48 47.61 -5.91
CA GLN A 281 -18.05 46.88 -7.10
C GLN A 281 -18.37 47.56 -8.45
N THR A 282 -19.56 48.13 -8.60
CA THR A 282 -20.01 48.81 -9.84
C THR A 282 -19.83 50.33 -9.81
N GLY A 283 -19.29 50.87 -8.72
CA GLY A 283 -19.00 52.29 -8.53
C GLY A 283 -17.61 52.71 -9.02
N ALA A 284 -17.26 53.97 -8.77
CA ALA A 284 -15.93 54.50 -9.08
C ALA A 284 -14.86 53.92 -8.12
N PRO A 285 -13.60 53.75 -8.55
CA PRO A 285 -12.53 53.29 -7.67
C PRO A 285 -12.29 54.25 -6.50
N GLY A 286 -12.04 53.69 -5.32
CA GLY A 286 -11.73 54.47 -4.12
C GLY A 286 -11.70 53.63 -2.84
N ALA A 287 -11.45 54.30 -1.71
CA ALA A 287 -11.40 53.64 -0.42
C ALA A 287 -12.74 52.97 -0.07
N ILE A 288 -12.69 51.67 0.22
CA ILE A 288 -13.88 50.85 0.52
C ILE A 288 -14.58 51.35 1.79
N ALA A 289 -13.81 51.84 2.77
CA ALA A 289 -14.36 52.42 3.99
C ALA A 289 -13.38 53.43 4.58
N SER A 290 -13.36 54.67 4.07
CA SER A 290 -12.48 55.70 4.60
C SER A 290 -12.82 56.05 6.04
N ILE A 291 -11.80 56.37 6.85
CA ILE A 291 -12.01 56.66 8.27
C ILE A 291 -12.90 57.89 8.50
N ARG A 292 -12.83 58.88 7.58
CA ARG A 292 -13.62 60.11 7.66
C ARG A 292 -15.09 59.84 7.36
N TRP A 293 -15.37 59.05 6.32
CA TRP A 293 -16.73 58.62 6.00
C TRP A 293 -17.31 57.78 7.14
N THR A 294 -16.53 56.81 7.66
CA THR A 294 -16.89 55.99 8.82
C THR A 294 -17.34 56.85 10.01
N GLU A 295 -16.55 57.86 10.37
CA GLU A 295 -16.87 58.76 11.48
C GLU A 295 -18.15 59.57 11.23
N GLN A 296 -18.32 60.14 10.03
CA GLN A 296 -19.47 60.97 9.69
C GLN A 296 -20.78 60.18 9.65
N THR A 297 -20.76 59.01 9.00
CA THR A 297 -21.90 58.11 8.93
C THR A 297 -22.33 57.68 10.32
N LEU A 298 -21.38 57.29 11.17
CA LEU A 298 -21.68 56.86 12.52
C LEU A 298 -22.23 58.01 13.38
N GLN A 299 -21.65 59.22 13.29
CA GLN A 299 -22.16 60.40 14.00
C GLN A 299 -23.59 60.75 13.55
N ALA A 300 -23.87 60.69 12.24
CA ALA A 300 -25.18 60.99 11.69
C ALA A 300 -26.25 60.00 12.20
N VAL A 301 -25.93 58.70 12.23
CA VAL A 301 -26.85 57.67 12.75
C VAL A 301 -27.05 57.81 14.27
N LEU A 302 -25.96 57.97 15.03
CA LEU A 302 -26.02 58.01 16.49
C LEU A 302 -26.59 59.32 17.07
N ALA A 303 -26.72 60.36 16.25
CA ALA A 303 -27.50 61.54 16.62
C ALA A 303 -29.00 61.22 16.82
N HIS A 304 -29.49 60.14 16.21
CA HIS A 304 -30.92 59.80 16.18
C HIS A 304 -31.23 58.36 16.62
N VAL A 305 -30.24 57.48 16.68
CA VAL A 305 -30.38 56.08 17.12
C VAL A 305 -29.58 55.84 18.41
N PRO A 306 -30.18 55.24 19.45
CA PRO A 306 -29.44 54.89 20.67
C PRO A 306 -28.24 53.97 20.37
N PRO A 307 -27.03 54.25 20.88
CA PRO A 307 -25.85 53.40 20.61
C PRO A 307 -26.04 51.93 20.99
N GLN A 308 -26.89 51.64 21.98
CA GLN A 308 -27.19 50.28 22.43
C GLN A 308 -28.03 49.48 21.40
N LYS A 309 -28.59 50.13 20.38
CA LYS A 309 -29.28 49.50 19.25
C LYS A 309 -28.35 49.26 18.05
N VAL A 310 -27.11 49.75 18.07
CA VAL A 310 -26.22 49.71 16.90
C VAL A 310 -25.11 48.69 17.10
N VAL A 311 -25.00 47.74 16.18
CA VAL A 311 -23.82 46.91 15.94
C VAL A 311 -23.17 47.43 14.66
N VAL A 312 -21.86 47.67 14.64
CA VAL A 312 -21.19 48.11 13.43
C VAL A 312 -20.75 46.92 12.59
N GLY A 313 -21.15 46.86 11.32
CA GLY A 313 -20.61 45.94 10.33
C GLY A 313 -19.31 46.49 9.78
N LEU A 314 -18.23 45.74 9.95
CA LEU A 314 -16.90 46.06 9.44
C LEU A 314 -16.47 44.97 8.48
N ALA A 315 -15.98 45.37 7.31
CA ALA A 315 -15.55 44.44 6.28
C ALA A 315 -14.03 44.25 6.23
N ASN A 316 -13.61 43.14 5.65
CA ASN A 316 -12.21 42.79 5.45
C ASN A 316 -12.05 41.99 4.15
N TYR A 317 -11.90 42.71 3.05
CA TYR A 317 -11.72 42.22 1.68
C TYR A 317 -11.08 43.34 0.85
N ALA A 318 -10.75 43.05 -0.41
CA ALA A 318 -10.25 44.06 -1.34
C ALA A 318 -11.09 44.12 -2.63
N TYR A 319 -11.02 45.25 -3.31
CA TYR A 319 -11.55 45.41 -4.66
C TYR A 319 -10.42 45.79 -5.61
N ASP A 320 -10.45 45.19 -6.80
CA ASP A 320 -9.55 45.51 -7.90
C ASP A 320 -10.35 46.05 -9.09
N TRP A 321 -10.27 47.35 -9.34
CA TRP A 321 -10.92 47.99 -10.46
C TRP A 321 -9.99 48.04 -11.67
N ALA A 322 -10.37 47.35 -12.74
CA ALA A 322 -9.79 47.57 -14.07
C ALA A 322 -10.47 48.76 -14.75
N GLU A 323 -9.71 49.55 -15.52
CA GLU A 323 -10.23 50.70 -16.24
C GLU A 323 -11.45 50.36 -17.12
N GLY A 324 -12.60 50.93 -16.79
CA GLY A 324 -13.86 50.74 -17.53
C GLY A 324 -14.61 49.43 -17.25
N GLN A 325 -14.18 48.64 -16.26
CA GLN A 325 -14.84 47.40 -15.84
C GLN A 325 -15.33 47.49 -14.38
N PRO A 326 -16.34 46.69 -13.98
CA PRO A 326 -16.67 46.48 -12.57
C PRO A 326 -15.47 45.89 -11.81
N ALA A 327 -15.35 46.20 -10.53
CA ALA A 327 -14.29 45.64 -9.70
C ALA A 327 -14.42 44.13 -9.52
N GLU A 328 -13.29 43.48 -9.34
CA GLU A 328 -13.20 42.12 -8.83
C GLU A 328 -13.07 42.14 -7.31
N VAL A 329 -13.83 41.29 -6.60
CA VAL A 329 -13.68 41.10 -5.15
C VAL A 329 -12.51 40.16 -4.92
N LEU A 330 -11.57 40.57 -4.06
CA LEU A 330 -10.40 39.79 -3.70
C LEU A 330 -10.35 39.53 -2.19
N SER A 331 -9.82 38.37 -1.80
CA SER A 331 -9.34 38.16 -0.43
C SER A 331 -8.16 39.07 -0.13
N PHE A 332 -7.87 39.28 1.16
CA PHE A 332 -6.69 40.00 1.61
C PHE A 332 -5.40 39.36 1.05
N SER A 333 -5.29 38.04 1.06
CA SER A 333 -4.14 37.33 0.48
C SER A 333 -4.07 37.51 -1.03
N GLN A 334 -5.17 37.36 -1.76
CA GLN A 334 -5.23 37.60 -3.22
C GLN A 334 -4.76 39.01 -3.59
N ALA A 335 -5.17 40.03 -2.82
CA ALA A 335 -4.67 41.40 -3.02
C ALA A 335 -3.15 41.51 -2.81
N LEU A 336 -2.61 40.90 -1.74
CA LEU A 336 -1.16 40.87 -1.49
C LEU A 336 -0.38 40.10 -2.57
N MET A 337 -0.98 39.05 -3.12
CA MET A 337 -0.41 38.30 -4.24
C MET A 337 -0.39 39.13 -5.51
N ARG A 338 -1.47 39.84 -5.86
CA ARG A 338 -1.45 40.77 -7.00
C ARG A 338 -0.40 41.85 -6.81
N ALA A 339 -0.23 42.38 -5.61
CA ALA A 339 0.86 43.31 -5.30
C ALA A 339 2.24 42.68 -5.56
N ARG A 340 2.47 41.45 -5.09
CA ARG A 340 3.74 40.74 -5.30
C ARG A 340 4.00 40.39 -6.77
N ALA A 341 2.99 39.88 -7.48
CA ALA A 341 3.07 39.43 -8.87
C ALA A 341 3.23 40.61 -9.84
N SER A 342 2.60 41.76 -9.55
CA SER A 342 2.78 42.98 -10.34
C SER A 342 4.16 43.63 -10.19
N HIS A 343 4.85 43.37 -9.07
CA HIS A 343 6.14 43.95 -8.75
C HIS A 343 7.13 42.92 -8.17
N PRO A 344 7.50 41.86 -8.93
CA PRO A 344 8.20 40.69 -8.39
C PRO A 344 9.61 40.97 -7.83
N ASN A 345 10.20 42.11 -8.22
CA ASN A 345 11.54 42.53 -7.81
C ASN A 345 11.53 43.69 -6.79
N GLU A 346 10.35 44.14 -6.33
CA GLU A 346 10.24 45.22 -5.35
C GLU A 346 9.77 44.68 -3.99
N PRO A 347 10.35 45.15 -2.87
CA PRO A 347 9.86 44.78 -1.55
C PRO A 347 8.47 45.41 -1.30
N PRO A 348 7.60 44.78 -0.49
CA PRO A 348 6.22 45.22 -0.29
C PRO A 348 6.07 46.70 0.12
N GLU A 349 7.02 47.24 0.87
CA GLU A 349 7.10 48.65 1.30
C GLU A 349 7.21 49.67 0.17
N LYS A 350 7.52 49.24 -1.07
CA LYS A 350 7.52 50.10 -2.27
C LYS A 350 6.27 49.93 -3.13
N VAL A 351 5.50 48.87 -2.88
CA VAL A 351 4.35 48.46 -3.70
C VAL A 351 3.05 48.87 -3.03
N ILE A 352 2.85 48.48 -1.77
CA ILE A 352 1.65 48.78 -1.01
C ILE A 352 1.82 50.13 -0.36
N ASP A 353 0.99 51.09 -0.76
CA ASP A 353 0.88 52.41 -0.14
C ASP A 353 -0.25 52.42 0.91
N PHE A 354 -0.21 53.40 1.81
CA PHE A 354 -1.23 53.60 2.83
C PHE A 354 -1.76 55.02 2.74
N ASP A 355 -3.02 55.17 2.32
CA ASP A 355 -3.56 56.50 2.08
C ASP A 355 -3.74 57.25 3.42
N PRO A 356 -3.11 58.43 3.59
CA PRO A 356 -3.08 59.13 4.88
C PRO A 356 -4.40 59.81 5.25
N MET A 357 -5.37 59.89 4.33
CA MET A 357 -6.71 60.45 4.55
C MET A 357 -7.75 59.36 4.80
N ALA A 358 -7.72 58.30 3.99
CA ALA A 358 -8.62 57.16 4.14
C ALA A 358 -8.22 56.29 5.33
N LEU A 359 -6.90 56.14 5.57
CA LEU A 359 -6.30 55.16 6.48
C LEU A 359 -6.54 53.70 6.06
N ASN A 360 -6.51 53.47 4.74
CA ASN A 360 -6.66 52.17 4.09
C ASN A 360 -5.45 51.92 3.19
N ALA A 361 -5.06 50.66 3.01
CA ALA A 361 -3.98 50.30 2.11
C ALA A 361 -4.46 50.23 0.65
N THR A 362 -3.56 50.58 -0.28
CA THR A 362 -3.87 50.64 -1.72
C THR A 362 -2.61 50.46 -2.57
N PHE A 363 -2.77 49.99 -3.81
CA PHE A 363 -1.72 49.97 -4.82
C PHE A 363 -2.34 50.02 -6.23
N GLU A 364 -1.51 50.35 -7.23
CA GLU A 364 -1.90 50.36 -8.65
C GLU A 364 -0.99 49.42 -9.44
N TYR A 365 -1.50 48.82 -10.51
CA TYR A 365 -0.70 48.07 -11.48
C TYR A 365 -1.32 48.11 -12.88
N TRP A 366 -0.65 47.54 -13.87
CA TRP A 366 -1.15 47.43 -15.25
C TRP A 366 -1.21 45.97 -15.67
N ASP A 367 -2.30 45.57 -16.31
CA ASP A 367 -2.44 44.24 -16.89
C ASP A 367 -1.62 44.08 -18.19
N GLY A 368 -1.55 42.85 -18.70
CA GLY A 368 -0.86 42.55 -19.96
C GLY A 368 -1.52 43.17 -21.21
N ALA A 369 -2.74 43.70 -21.08
CA ALA A 369 -3.45 44.44 -22.13
C ALA A 369 -3.24 45.96 -22.05
N GLY A 370 -2.57 46.45 -21.01
CA GLY A 370 -2.27 47.86 -20.78
C GLY A 370 -3.36 48.63 -20.02
N HIS A 371 -4.38 47.97 -19.47
CA HIS A 371 -5.38 48.62 -18.63
C HIS A 371 -4.80 48.92 -17.25
N ARG A 372 -5.16 50.08 -16.69
CA ARG A 372 -4.80 50.43 -15.32
C ARG A 372 -5.73 49.71 -14.33
N HIS A 373 -5.12 49.12 -13.31
CA HIS A 373 -5.79 48.53 -12.16
C HIS A 373 -5.53 49.38 -10.90
N GLU A 374 -6.59 49.64 -10.14
CA GLU A 374 -6.54 50.33 -8.85
C GLU A 374 -7.12 49.41 -7.77
N VAL A 375 -6.28 49.04 -6.79
CA VAL A 375 -6.65 48.10 -5.72
C VAL A 375 -6.75 48.84 -4.40
N TRP A 376 -7.89 48.70 -3.72
CA TRP A 376 -8.08 49.15 -2.35
C TRP A 376 -8.40 47.96 -1.47
N MET A 377 -7.81 47.90 -0.28
CA MET A 377 -7.98 46.79 0.65
C MET A 377 -8.43 47.25 2.04
N LEU A 378 -9.36 46.49 2.62
CA LEU A 378 -9.65 46.50 4.05
C LEU A 378 -8.89 45.35 4.70
N ASP A 379 -8.12 45.67 5.72
CA ASP A 379 -7.27 44.73 6.46
C ASP A 379 -7.54 44.86 7.98
N ALA A 380 -6.79 44.15 8.83
CA ALA A 380 -7.01 44.28 10.27
C ALA A 380 -6.66 45.68 10.81
N ILE A 381 -5.93 46.51 10.06
CA ILE A 381 -5.63 47.90 10.41
C ILE A 381 -6.84 48.80 10.16
N SER A 382 -7.47 48.69 8.98
CA SER A 382 -8.71 49.43 8.71
C SER A 382 -9.80 49.02 9.71
N PHE A 383 -9.94 47.72 9.98
CA PHE A 383 -10.84 47.21 11.01
C PHE A 383 -10.53 47.81 12.40
N TYR A 384 -9.27 47.80 12.83
CA TYR A 384 -8.83 48.42 14.08
C TYR A 384 -9.22 49.90 14.14
N ASN A 385 -8.97 50.66 13.08
CA ASN A 385 -9.28 52.08 13.02
C ASN A 385 -10.78 52.36 13.09
N GLN A 386 -11.59 51.64 12.32
CA GLN A 386 -13.04 51.80 12.34
C GLN A 386 -13.64 51.41 13.70
N TRP A 387 -13.17 50.30 14.29
CA TRP A 387 -13.59 49.89 15.63
C TRP A 387 -13.15 50.90 16.71
N GLN A 388 -11.94 51.46 16.59
CA GLN A 388 -11.44 52.51 17.48
C GLN A 388 -12.33 53.75 17.49
N ILE A 389 -12.98 54.09 16.37
CA ILE A 389 -13.98 55.15 16.30
C ILE A 389 -15.30 54.68 16.90
N ALA A 390 -15.82 53.55 16.42
CA ALA A 390 -17.14 53.05 16.82
C ALA A 390 -17.27 52.86 18.34
N ARG A 391 -16.26 52.27 18.98
CA ARG A 391 -16.26 52.01 20.43
C ARG A 391 -16.34 53.28 21.29
N ARG A 392 -15.93 54.45 20.77
CA ARG A 392 -16.00 55.72 21.53
C ARG A 392 -17.43 56.16 21.77
N PHE A 393 -18.32 55.80 20.85
CA PHE A 393 -19.73 56.11 20.95
C PHE A 393 -20.53 55.10 21.78
N GLY A 394 -19.88 54.05 22.33
CA GLY A 394 -20.54 53.06 23.17
C GLY A 394 -21.54 52.18 22.41
N VAL A 395 -21.29 51.91 21.13
CA VAL A 395 -22.12 51.01 20.31
C VAL A 395 -22.19 49.60 20.91
N ARG A 396 -23.28 48.86 20.65
CA ARG A 396 -23.57 47.54 21.23
C ARG A 396 -22.55 46.46 20.86
N GLY A 397 -21.90 46.58 19.70
CA GLY A 397 -21.08 45.50 19.19
C GLY A 397 -20.47 45.75 17.82
N VAL A 398 -19.81 44.71 17.30
CA VAL A 398 -19.21 44.65 15.97
C VAL A 398 -19.61 43.37 15.25
N SER A 399 -19.68 43.40 13.93
CA SER A 399 -19.81 42.23 13.07
C SER A 399 -18.75 42.24 11.96
N LEU A 400 -18.25 41.06 11.58
CA LEU A 400 -17.27 40.87 10.50
C LEU A 400 -17.92 40.37 9.21
N TRP A 401 -17.67 41.07 8.10
CA TRP A 401 -18.03 40.67 6.74
C TRP A 401 -16.75 40.50 5.87
N VAL A 402 -16.40 39.33 5.34
CA VAL A 402 -16.94 37.99 5.60
C VAL A 402 -15.76 37.04 5.82
N PRO A 403 -15.85 36.11 6.78
CA PRO A 403 -14.87 35.03 6.95
C PRO A 403 -14.55 34.32 5.64
N GLY A 404 -13.26 34.19 5.36
CA GLY A 404 -12.67 33.59 4.17
C GLY A 404 -11.87 34.60 3.34
N LEU A 405 -12.18 35.89 3.46
CA LEU A 405 -11.55 36.97 2.69
C LEU A 405 -10.63 37.86 3.54
N GLU A 406 -10.66 37.73 4.86
CA GLU A 406 -10.06 38.68 5.79
C GLU A 406 -8.55 38.53 6.00
N ASP A 407 -7.93 39.62 6.44
CA ASP A 407 -6.68 39.58 7.20
C ASP A 407 -6.89 38.77 8.49
N PRO A 408 -6.19 37.63 8.67
CA PRO A 408 -6.41 36.73 9.80
C PRO A 408 -6.13 37.38 11.16
N SER A 409 -5.35 38.47 11.21
CA SER A 409 -5.11 39.22 12.44
C SER A 409 -6.40 39.83 13.02
N VAL A 410 -7.48 39.96 12.25
CA VAL A 410 -8.77 40.51 12.72
C VAL A 410 -9.40 39.65 13.83
N TRP A 411 -9.20 38.33 13.80
CA TRP A 411 -9.74 37.43 14.83
C TRP A 411 -9.18 37.70 16.21
N GLN A 412 -7.93 38.17 16.29
CA GLN A 412 -7.32 38.58 17.55
C GLN A 412 -7.97 39.86 18.11
N LEU A 413 -8.47 40.74 17.25
CA LEU A 413 -9.21 41.95 17.65
C LEU A 413 -10.64 41.65 18.08
N LEU A 414 -11.27 40.65 17.47
CA LEU A 414 -12.62 40.19 17.81
C LEU A 414 -12.69 39.47 19.16
N ASN A 415 -11.55 39.11 19.76
CA ASN A 415 -11.52 38.52 21.08
C ASN A 415 -12.22 39.44 22.12
N PRO A 416 -13.18 38.94 22.91
CA PRO A 416 -13.92 39.74 23.89
C PRO A 416 -13.03 40.55 24.84
N HIS A 417 -11.86 40.03 25.22
CA HIS A 417 -10.91 40.71 26.11
C HIS A 417 -10.15 41.84 25.42
N GLN A 418 -9.93 41.75 24.10
CA GLN A 418 -9.20 42.73 23.31
C GLN A 418 -10.13 43.84 22.79
N LEU A 419 -11.41 43.57 22.61
CA LEU A 419 -12.35 44.51 22.01
C LEU A 419 -12.49 45.85 22.78
N ASP A 420 -12.35 45.82 24.12
CA ASP A 420 -12.36 47.03 24.96
C ASP A 420 -11.04 47.80 24.99
N ARG A 421 -9.92 47.09 24.86
CA ARG A 421 -8.56 47.66 24.90
C ARG A 421 -7.70 46.93 23.87
N PRO A 422 -7.89 47.19 22.57
CA PRO A 422 -7.25 46.42 21.53
C PRO A 422 -5.76 46.75 21.52
N ASP A 423 -4.95 45.72 21.72
CA ASP A 423 -3.51 45.84 21.65
C ASP A 423 -3.05 45.93 20.18
N SER A 424 -2.53 47.10 19.79
CA SER A 424 -1.98 47.32 18.46
C SER A 424 -0.76 46.44 18.16
N SER A 425 -0.06 45.91 19.17
CA SER A 425 1.13 45.07 18.96
C SER A 425 0.80 43.78 18.21
N LEU A 426 -0.40 43.23 18.40
CA LEU A 426 -0.94 42.04 17.75
C LEU A 426 -1.10 42.19 16.24
N LEU A 427 -1.14 43.44 15.75
CA LEU A 427 -1.30 43.74 14.33
C LEU A 427 0.04 43.77 13.58
N ARG A 428 1.19 43.68 14.25
CA ARG A 428 2.51 43.76 13.58
C ARG A 428 2.86 42.51 12.79
N THR A 429 2.27 41.38 13.16
CA THR A 429 2.54 40.08 12.55
C THR A 429 1.27 39.51 11.96
N VAL A 430 1.34 39.02 10.73
CA VAL A 430 0.22 38.37 10.05
C VAL A 430 0.53 36.88 9.93
N HIS A 431 -0.35 36.06 10.50
CA HIS A 431 -0.24 34.60 10.51
C HIS A 431 -1.60 33.99 10.17
N TYR A 432 -1.66 33.18 9.12
CA TYR A 432 -2.87 32.47 8.74
C TYR A 432 -3.11 31.28 9.68
N PRO A 433 -4.25 31.21 10.39
CA PRO A 433 -4.56 30.10 11.30
C PRO A 433 -5.03 28.84 10.56
N PHE A 434 -5.22 28.93 9.24
CA PHE A 434 -5.58 27.85 8.33
C PHE A 434 -4.64 27.87 7.13
N ASP A 435 -4.43 26.69 6.57
CA ASP A 435 -3.25 26.41 5.76
C ASP A 435 -3.45 26.66 4.27
N ILE A 436 -4.67 26.80 3.72
CA ILE A 436 -4.91 26.62 2.28
C ILE A 436 -5.68 27.78 1.66
N GLU A 437 -5.23 28.23 0.49
CA GLU A 437 -5.97 29.13 -0.39
C GLU A 437 -5.83 28.67 -1.84
N PHE A 438 -6.90 28.85 -2.62
CA PHE A 438 -6.92 28.51 -4.04
C PHE A 438 -6.87 29.76 -4.91
N ASP A 439 -6.07 29.72 -5.97
CA ASP A 439 -6.05 30.75 -7.01
C ASP A 439 -6.47 30.17 -8.36
N GLY A 440 -7.57 30.66 -8.93
CA GLY A 440 -8.12 30.22 -10.23
C GLY A 440 -9.19 29.12 -10.17
N GLU A 441 -9.69 28.75 -11.36
CA GLU A 441 -10.74 27.74 -11.58
C GLU A 441 -10.20 26.52 -12.37
N GLY A 442 -10.54 25.30 -11.93
CA GLY A 442 -10.24 24.03 -12.61
C GLY A 442 -9.58 22.99 -11.70
N GLU A 443 -9.34 21.77 -12.23
CA GLU A 443 -8.86 20.62 -11.46
C GLU A 443 -7.36 20.34 -11.60
N ILE A 444 -6.60 21.22 -12.26
CA ILE A 444 -5.14 21.08 -12.35
C ILE A 444 -4.53 21.87 -11.19
N LEU A 445 -3.83 21.16 -10.29
CA LEU A 445 -3.36 21.68 -9.02
C LEU A 445 -1.82 21.73 -8.97
N ALA A 446 -1.27 22.85 -8.53
CA ALA A 446 0.16 22.98 -8.20
C ALA A 446 0.37 23.89 -6.99
N LEU A 447 1.37 23.58 -6.17
CA LEU A 447 1.78 24.45 -5.08
C LEU A 447 2.51 25.68 -5.64
N GLU A 448 1.98 26.87 -5.39
CA GLU A 448 2.58 28.13 -5.81
C GLU A 448 3.44 28.75 -4.70
N SER A 449 2.93 28.78 -3.47
CA SER A 449 3.70 29.23 -2.29
C SER A 449 3.40 28.39 -1.06
N ALA A 450 4.43 28.23 -0.22
CA ALA A 450 4.32 27.59 1.08
C ALA A 450 4.08 28.64 2.18
N PRO A 451 3.51 28.24 3.34
CA PRO A 451 3.20 29.16 4.40
C PRO A 451 4.40 29.97 4.86
N SER A 452 4.21 31.27 5.00
CA SER A 452 5.22 32.16 5.57
C SER A 452 4.59 33.27 6.38
N MET A 453 5.25 33.62 7.48
CA MET A 453 4.81 34.69 8.38
C MET A 453 5.03 36.06 7.74
N GLY A 454 4.01 36.91 7.79
CA GLY A 454 4.08 38.29 7.33
C GLY A 454 4.42 39.26 8.45
N GLU A 455 5.02 40.39 8.08
CA GLU A 455 5.44 41.43 9.01
C GLU A 455 5.05 42.81 8.45
N ARG A 456 4.45 43.64 9.31
CA ARG A 456 4.15 45.04 9.03
C ARG A 456 4.54 45.95 10.20
N ALA A 457 5.13 47.08 9.88
CA ALA A 457 5.35 48.16 10.82
C ALA A 457 4.15 49.11 10.84
N ILE A 458 3.71 49.52 12.04
CA ILE A 458 2.56 50.39 12.22
C ILE A 458 2.92 51.64 13.02
N GLU A 459 2.39 52.79 12.62
CA GLU A 459 2.49 54.07 13.34
C GLU A 459 1.14 54.43 13.97
N ILE A 460 1.08 54.46 15.31
CA ILE A 460 -0.13 54.82 16.06
C ILE A 460 -0.02 56.28 16.54
N ASP A 461 -1.00 57.12 16.21
CA ASP A 461 -1.08 58.47 16.75
C ASP A 461 -1.40 58.44 18.26
N LYS A 462 -0.61 59.18 19.06
CA LYS A 462 -0.73 59.14 20.52
C LYS A 462 -2.05 59.73 21.05
N ARG A 463 -2.67 60.65 20.31
CA ARG A 463 -3.89 61.37 20.74
C ARG A 463 -5.13 60.62 20.27
N SER A 464 -5.25 60.40 18.97
CA SER A 464 -6.40 59.72 18.39
C SER A 464 -6.37 58.22 18.62
N ARG A 465 -5.23 57.60 18.94
CA ARG A 465 -5.05 56.14 19.03
C ARG A 465 -5.38 55.39 17.74
N LEU A 466 -5.44 56.08 16.60
CA LEU A 466 -5.63 55.48 15.29
C LEU A 466 -4.27 55.07 14.71
N CYS A 467 -4.26 53.95 14.00
CA CYS A 467 -3.17 53.59 13.11
C CYS A 467 -3.20 54.51 11.90
N THR A 468 -2.04 55.07 11.61
CA THR A 468 -1.93 56.34 10.92
C THR A 468 -0.92 56.26 9.78
N ASP A 469 -0.12 55.19 9.80
CA ASP A 469 0.71 54.70 8.71
C ASP A 469 0.97 53.19 8.90
N VAL A 470 1.11 52.46 7.80
CA VAL A 470 1.43 51.03 7.76
C VAL A 470 2.46 50.78 6.67
N VAL A 471 3.53 50.08 7.01
CA VAL A 471 4.54 49.64 6.05
C VAL A 471 4.63 48.13 6.10
N TYR A 472 4.22 47.47 5.01
CA TYR A 472 4.38 46.02 4.85
C TYR A 472 5.85 45.69 4.58
N GLN A 473 6.48 44.96 5.49
CA GLN A 473 7.92 44.60 5.40
C GLN A 473 8.09 43.23 4.74
N ARG A 474 7.16 42.31 5.00
CA ARG A 474 7.17 40.95 4.45
C ARG A 474 5.74 40.50 4.15
N TYR A 475 5.52 39.98 2.93
CA TYR A 475 4.26 39.35 2.56
C TYR A 475 4.01 38.07 3.40
N PRO A 476 2.86 37.93 4.09
CA PRO A 476 2.39 36.64 4.57
C PRO A 476 1.93 35.76 3.40
N SER A 477 1.92 34.44 3.59
CA SER A 477 1.35 33.48 2.64
C SER A 477 0.79 32.28 3.39
N PRO A 478 -0.39 31.74 3.02
CA PRO A 478 -0.79 30.35 3.31
C PRO A 478 -0.13 29.36 2.32
N TYR A 479 -0.47 28.06 2.36
CA TYR A 479 -0.28 27.16 1.21
C TYR A 479 -1.21 27.63 0.11
N LEU A 480 -0.63 28.21 -0.92
CA LEU A 480 -1.36 28.64 -2.10
C LEU A 480 -1.32 27.52 -3.13
N ILE A 481 -2.50 27.01 -3.47
CA ILE A 481 -2.67 26.01 -4.52
C ILE A 481 -3.26 26.71 -5.73
N ARG A 482 -2.47 26.82 -6.79
CA ARG A 482 -2.95 27.30 -8.08
C ARG A 482 -3.84 26.23 -8.71
N ARG A 483 -5.00 26.65 -9.19
CA ARG A 483 -5.99 25.86 -9.95
C ARG A 483 -6.16 26.44 -11.34
N TRP A 484 -6.14 25.59 -12.36
CA TRP A 484 -6.45 26.01 -13.72
C TRP A 484 -7.04 24.87 -14.55
N GLY A 485 -7.44 25.19 -15.78
CA GLY A 485 -7.96 24.23 -16.75
C GLY A 485 -9.46 24.29 -16.98
N TYR A 486 -10.17 25.20 -16.32
CA TYR A 486 -11.61 25.32 -16.53
C TYR A 486 -11.96 25.76 -17.95
N HIS A 487 -12.75 24.95 -18.66
CA HIS A 487 -13.23 25.26 -20.00
C HIS A 487 -14.69 24.82 -20.20
N PRO A 488 -15.65 25.72 -20.43
CA PRO A 488 -17.05 25.34 -20.62
C PRO A 488 -17.23 24.24 -21.68
N LYS A 489 -17.91 23.16 -21.30
CA LYS A 489 -18.21 21.98 -22.14
C LYS A 489 -17.01 21.20 -22.71
N ALA A 490 -15.78 21.44 -22.26
CA ALA A 490 -14.67 20.53 -22.51
C ALA A 490 -14.57 19.50 -21.37
N ILE A 491 -14.36 18.22 -21.64
CA ILE A 491 -14.26 17.21 -20.57
C ILE A 491 -13.14 16.22 -20.83
N ALA A 492 -12.37 15.89 -19.80
CA ALA A 492 -11.36 14.85 -19.81
C ALA A 492 -11.85 13.64 -19.04
N LEU A 493 -11.76 12.46 -19.67
CA LEU A 493 -11.98 11.18 -18.99
C LEU A 493 -10.67 10.74 -18.37
N THR A 494 -10.67 10.47 -17.07
CA THR A 494 -9.53 9.93 -16.33
C THR A 494 -9.85 8.57 -15.72
N PHE A 495 -8.84 7.72 -15.62
CA PHE A 495 -8.97 6.36 -15.10
C PHE A 495 -7.88 6.05 -14.09
N ASP A 496 -8.27 5.63 -12.89
CA ASP A 496 -7.37 5.32 -11.78
C ASP A 496 -7.36 3.82 -11.46
N ASP A 497 -6.38 3.38 -10.66
CA ASP A 497 -6.11 2.02 -10.21
C ASP A 497 -5.57 1.02 -11.25
N GLY A 498 -5.65 1.31 -12.55
CA GLY A 498 -5.20 0.39 -13.59
C GLY A 498 -3.69 0.22 -13.70
N PRO A 499 -3.22 -0.59 -14.68
CA PRO A 499 -4.03 -1.39 -15.60
C PRO A 499 -4.52 -2.72 -15.00
N ASP A 500 -5.78 -3.09 -15.26
CA ASP A 500 -6.37 -4.42 -15.01
C ASP A 500 -6.50 -5.22 -16.32
N PRO A 501 -6.17 -6.53 -16.35
CA PRO A 501 -6.16 -7.32 -17.58
C PRO A 501 -7.55 -7.62 -18.17
N ARG A 502 -8.64 -7.32 -17.45
CA ARG A 502 -10.03 -7.51 -17.91
C ARG A 502 -10.69 -6.19 -18.28
N TYR A 503 -10.58 -5.17 -17.43
CA TYR A 503 -11.35 -3.93 -17.61
C TYR A 503 -10.64 -2.87 -18.45
N THR A 504 -9.34 -2.64 -18.24
CA THR A 504 -8.56 -1.68 -19.05
C THR A 504 -8.65 -1.97 -20.56
N PRO A 505 -8.51 -3.23 -21.05
CA PRO A 505 -8.74 -3.53 -22.47
C PRO A 505 -10.13 -3.15 -22.97
N ALA A 506 -11.17 -3.46 -22.19
CA ALA A 506 -12.57 -3.21 -22.57
C ALA A 506 -12.87 -1.70 -22.64
N ILE A 507 -12.30 -0.92 -21.71
CA ILE A 507 -12.37 0.55 -21.72
C ILE A 507 -11.67 1.10 -22.95
N LEU A 508 -10.45 0.63 -23.26
CA LEU A 508 -9.71 1.06 -24.45
C LEU A 508 -10.48 0.78 -25.75
N ASP A 509 -11.11 -0.39 -25.85
CA ASP A 509 -11.93 -0.74 -27.01
C ASP A 509 -13.12 0.22 -27.19
N ILE A 510 -13.78 0.62 -26.09
CA ILE A 510 -14.87 1.62 -26.11
C ILE A 510 -14.33 2.99 -26.52
N LEU A 511 -13.23 3.46 -25.91
CA LEU A 511 -12.63 4.75 -26.23
C LEU A 511 -12.20 4.81 -27.71
N LYS A 512 -11.64 3.72 -28.23
CA LYS A 512 -11.28 3.57 -29.64
C LYS A 512 -12.50 3.61 -30.56
N GLN A 513 -13.60 2.97 -30.18
CA GLN A 513 -14.86 3.01 -30.94
C GLN A 513 -15.38 4.45 -31.14
N TYR A 514 -15.27 5.29 -30.11
CA TYR A 514 -15.72 6.68 -30.15
C TYR A 514 -14.62 7.69 -30.54
N ASN A 515 -13.41 7.21 -30.86
CA ASN A 515 -12.22 8.02 -31.15
C ASN A 515 -11.89 9.04 -30.05
N ILE A 516 -12.00 8.62 -28.78
CA ILE A 516 -11.71 9.44 -27.61
C ILE A 516 -10.33 9.08 -27.04
N LYS A 517 -9.58 10.10 -26.63
CA LYS A 517 -8.35 9.94 -25.85
C LYS A 517 -8.63 10.31 -24.39
N ALA A 518 -7.97 9.63 -23.48
CA ALA A 518 -8.20 9.70 -22.03
C ALA A 518 -6.84 9.67 -21.31
N THR A 519 -6.85 9.93 -20.01
CA THR A 519 -5.65 9.96 -19.17
C THR A 519 -5.75 8.88 -18.09
N PHE A 520 -4.76 7.98 -18.00
CA PHE A 520 -4.77 6.85 -17.08
C PHE A 520 -3.72 7.05 -15.98
N PHE A 521 -4.13 7.16 -14.73
CA PHE A 521 -3.25 7.20 -13.57
C PHE A 521 -3.00 5.77 -13.08
N ILE A 522 -1.83 5.23 -13.41
CA ILE A 522 -1.55 3.82 -13.17
C ILE A 522 -0.87 3.58 -11.83
N ILE A 523 -1.23 2.48 -11.18
CA ILE A 523 -0.46 1.92 -10.07
C ILE A 523 0.76 1.23 -10.67
N GLY A 524 1.95 1.63 -10.24
CA GLY A 524 3.22 1.10 -10.77
C GLY A 524 3.31 -0.42 -10.68
N LEU A 525 2.88 -1.03 -9.57
CA LEU A 525 2.85 -2.48 -9.41
C LEU A 525 1.97 -3.17 -10.48
N ASN A 526 0.82 -2.58 -10.83
CA ASN A 526 -0.03 -3.10 -11.90
C ASN A 526 0.63 -2.93 -13.28
N GLY A 527 1.33 -1.81 -13.49
CA GLY A 527 2.15 -1.60 -14.69
C GLY A 527 3.30 -2.61 -14.85
N GLU A 528 3.91 -3.04 -13.73
CA GLU A 528 4.94 -4.10 -13.71
C GLU A 528 4.35 -5.47 -14.08
N TYR A 529 3.15 -5.80 -13.58
CA TYR A 529 2.47 -7.05 -13.92
C TYR A 529 1.94 -7.08 -15.37
N TYR A 530 1.51 -5.94 -15.90
CA TYR A 530 0.89 -5.83 -17.24
C TYR A 530 1.59 -4.80 -18.15
N PRO A 531 2.90 -4.98 -18.44
CA PRO A 531 3.68 -3.99 -19.21
C PRO A 531 3.17 -3.83 -20.65
N TRP A 532 2.53 -4.86 -21.21
CA TRP A 532 1.93 -4.81 -22.53
C TRP A 532 0.69 -3.87 -22.59
N LEU A 533 -0.05 -3.74 -21.48
CA LEU A 533 -1.17 -2.79 -21.40
C LEU A 533 -0.67 -1.35 -21.30
N VAL A 534 0.39 -1.11 -20.52
CA VAL A 534 1.03 0.22 -20.46
C VAL A 534 1.51 0.66 -21.85
N ARG A 535 2.10 -0.26 -22.63
CA ARG A 535 2.48 0.00 -24.03
C ARG A 535 1.26 0.28 -24.91
N ARG A 536 0.19 -0.51 -24.78
CA ARG A 536 -1.06 -0.32 -25.52
C ARG A 536 -1.71 1.05 -25.23
N LEU A 537 -1.79 1.45 -23.96
CA LEU A 537 -2.26 2.79 -23.55
C LEU A 537 -1.51 3.89 -24.31
N TRP A 538 -0.18 3.76 -24.37
CA TRP A 538 0.66 4.71 -25.09
C TRP A 538 0.48 4.64 -26.62
N GLU A 539 0.48 3.45 -27.21
CA GLU A 539 0.36 3.26 -28.66
C GLU A 539 -0.99 3.72 -29.21
N GLU A 540 -2.07 3.55 -28.44
CA GLU A 540 -3.42 4.00 -28.79
C GLU A 540 -3.64 5.51 -28.58
N GLY A 541 -2.67 6.23 -28.03
CA GLY A 541 -2.69 7.69 -27.96
C GLY A 541 -3.15 8.30 -26.63
N HIS A 542 -3.30 7.49 -25.57
CA HIS A 542 -3.74 7.94 -24.24
C HIS A 542 -2.58 8.57 -23.45
N GLU A 543 -2.91 9.41 -22.47
CA GLU A 543 -1.94 9.94 -21.51
C GLU A 543 -1.81 8.98 -20.33
N ILE A 544 -0.64 8.94 -19.71
CA ILE A 544 -0.37 8.06 -18.57
C ILE A 544 0.22 8.92 -17.44
N GLY A 545 -0.48 8.96 -16.31
CA GLY A 545 -0.06 9.61 -15.09
C GLY A 545 0.39 8.61 -14.03
N ASN A 546 1.04 9.15 -13.00
CA ASN A 546 1.54 8.40 -11.85
C ASN A 546 0.46 8.32 -10.77
N HIS A 547 0.13 7.12 -10.30
CA HIS A 547 -0.77 6.89 -9.17
C HIS A 547 -0.07 6.14 -8.01
N THR A 548 1.23 6.41 -7.82
CA THR A 548 2.15 5.71 -6.89
C THR A 548 2.44 4.26 -7.28
N PHE A 549 3.35 3.58 -6.58
CA PHE A 549 3.77 2.22 -6.96
C PHE A 549 2.91 1.15 -6.29
N THR A 550 2.67 1.27 -4.99
CA THR A 550 1.90 0.31 -4.19
C THR A 550 0.53 0.80 -3.74
N HIS A 551 0.10 1.98 -4.21
CA HIS A 551 -1.18 2.60 -3.86
C HIS A 551 -1.38 2.86 -2.35
N PRO A 552 -0.41 3.44 -1.60
CA PRO A 552 -0.63 3.83 -0.21
C PRO A 552 -1.45 5.13 -0.11
N ASN A 553 -2.19 5.33 0.97
CA ASN A 553 -2.64 6.67 1.33
C ASN A 553 -1.41 7.53 1.68
N MET A 554 -1.18 8.56 0.86
CA MET A 554 0.02 9.40 0.94
C MET A 554 0.07 10.30 2.18
N SER A 555 -1.07 10.59 2.80
CA SER A 555 -1.13 11.37 4.06
C SER A 555 -0.61 10.59 5.28
N LEU A 556 -0.51 9.25 5.17
CA LEU A 556 -0.16 8.35 6.28
C LEU A 556 1.25 7.76 6.19
N VAL A 557 1.97 8.05 5.10
CA VAL A 557 3.34 7.56 4.89
C VAL A 557 4.35 8.68 5.07
N SER A 558 5.59 8.33 5.42
CA SER A 558 6.67 9.31 5.52
C SER A 558 6.97 9.92 4.14
N GLU A 559 7.46 11.17 4.14
CA GLU A 559 7.89 11.87 2.92
C GLU A 559 8.88 11.04 2.09
N TRP A 560 9.83 10.36 2.76
CA TRP A 560 10.78 9.46 2.09
C TRP A 560 10.07 8.34 1.33
N ARG A 561 9.08 7.67 1.94
CA ARG A 561 8.31 6.61 1.29
C ARG A 561 7.47 7.17 0.15
N ALA A 562 6.80 8.32 0.33
CA ALA A 562 6.06 8.99 -0.73
C ALA A 562 6.93 9.28 -1.96
N LYS A 563 8.13 9.84 -1.77
CA LYS A 563 9.10 10.09 -2.85
C LYS A 563 9.53 8.80 -3.54
N LEU A 564 9.77 7.72 -2.78
CA LEU A 564 10.11 6.42 -3.32
C LEU A 564 8.98 5.84 -4.18
N GLU A 565 7.74 5.91 -3.73
CA GLU A 565 6.57 5.41 -4.46
C GLU A 565 6.40 6.14 -5.81
N LEU A 566 6.48 7.46 -5.79
CA LEU A 566 6.42 8.29 -7.00
C LEU A 566 7.58 7.98 -7.95
N ASN A 567 8.81 7.93 -7.43
CA ASN A 567 9.98 7.67 -8.25
C ASN A 567 9.98 6.26 -8.85
N THR A 568 9.52 5.25 -8.11
CA THR A 568 9.48 3.87 -8.61
C THR A 568 8.52 3.74 -9.80
N THR A 569 7.32 4.34 -9.72
CA THR A 569 6.39 4.39 -10.86
C THR A 569 6.95 5.19 -12.03
N GLN A 570 7.68 6.29 -11.74
CA GLN A 570 8.36 7.08 -12.77
C GLN A 570 9.41 6.26 -13.53
N ARG A 571 10.27 5.54 -12.80
CA ARG A 571 11.30 4.66 -13.36
C ARG A 571 10.69 3.53 -14.19
N LEU A 572 9.59 2.95 -13.71
CA LEU A 572 8.84 1.96 -14.48
C LEU A 572 8.37 2.54 -15.82
N LEU A 573 7.71 3.70 -15.83
CA LEU A 573 7.25 4.36 -17.05
C LEU A 573 8.40 4.70 -18.01
N GLN A 574 9.50 5.24 -17.48
CA GLN A 574 10.73 5.51 -18.25
C GLN A 574 11.28 4.24 -18.88
N SER A 575 11.33 3.14 -18.14
CA SER A 575 11.86 1.85 -18.61
C SER A 575 10.99 1.23 -19.69
N LEU A 576 9.66 1.31 -19.56
CA LEU A 576 8.71 0.68 -20.49
C LEU A 576 8.50 1.49 -21.77
N LEU A 577 8.40 2.81 -21.64
CA LEU A 577 7.97 3.71 -22.72
C LEU A 577 9.10 4.60 -23.25
N GLY A 578 10.24 4.67 -22.56
CA GLY A 578 11.30 5.64 -22.87
C GLY A 578 10.88 7.09 -22.61
N ARG A 579 9.86 7.29 -21.75
CA ARG A 579 9.23 8.60 -21.50
C ARG A 579 8.96 8.81 -20.03
N SER A 580 9.04 10.07 -19.59
CA SER A 580 8.61 10.49 -18.26
C SER A 580 7.12 10.87 -18.25
N THR A 581 6.54 11.14 -17.08
CA THR A 581 5.24 11.79 -16.97
C THR A 581 5.32 12.90 -15.92
N TYR A 582 4.65 14.01 -16.19
CA TYR A 582 4.46 15.08 -15.21
C TYR A 582 3.10 14.98 -14.51
N LEU A 583 2.23 14.09 -14.95
CA LEU A 583 0.88 13.96 -14.40
C LEU A 583 0.91 13.05 -13.18
N PHE A 584 0.34 13.50 -12.08
CA PHE A 584 0.20 12.73 -10.85
C PHE A 584 -1.21 12.88 -10.29
N ARG A 585 -1.72 11.82 -9.67
CA ARG A 585 -2.92 11.87 -8.85
C ARG A 585 -2.70 11.08 -7.56
N PRO A 586 -2.97 11.64 -6.36
CA PRO A 586 -2.77 10.95 -5.09
C PRO A 586 -3.84 9.86 -4.86
N PRO A 587 -3.47 8.67 -4.34
CA PRO A 587 -4.45 7.69 -3.87
C PRO A 587 -5.29 8.21 -2.69
N TYR A 588 -6.58 7.86 -2.66
CA TYR A 588 -7.57 8.11 -1.58
C TYR A 588 -7.96 9.58 -1.27
N ASP A 589 -7.12 10.56 -1.60
CA ASP A 589 -7.30 11.99 -1.26
C ASP A 589 -7.00 12.88 -2.50
N ALA A 590 -7.69 12.63 -3.63
CA ALA A 590 -7.50 13.35 -4.91
C ALA A 590 -8.53 14.46 -5.18
N ASP A 591 -9.30 14.87 -4.17
CA ASP A 591 -10.28 15.95 -4.30
C ASP A 591 -9.65 17.21 -4.90
N ALA A 592 -10.37 17.87 -5.83
CA ALA A 592 -9.95 19.14 -6.42
C ALA A 592 -9.92 20.32 -5.41
N GLU A 593 -10.49 20.11 -4.21
CA GLU A 593 -10.60 21.08 -3.13
C GLU A 593 -10.09 20.44 -1.81
N PRO A 594 -8.78 20.15 -1.67
CA PRO A 594 -8.24 19.61 -0.42
C PRO A 594 -8.54 20.58 0.72
N THR A 595 -9.19 20.09 1.78
CA THR A 595 -9.67 20.89 2.92
C THR A 595 -8.81 20.71 4.17
N LYS A 596 -7.94 19.69 4.21
CA LYS A 596 -7.06 19.41 5.35
C LYS A 596 -5.59 19.55 4.96
N ALA A 597 -4.75 20.02 5.90
CA ALA A 597 -3.29 20.06 5.73
C ALA A 597 -2.69 18.68 5.33
N ALA A 598 -3.31 17.59 5.81
CA ALA A 598 -2.96 16.22 5.45
C ALA A 598 -3.20 15.88 3.97
N GLU A 599 -4.19 16.51 3.33
CA GLU A 599 -4.57 16.33 1.92
C GLU A 599 -3.68 17.17 0.98
N ILE A 600 -2.99 18.21 1.49
CA ILE A 600 -2.01 19.01 0.71
C ILE A 600 -0.64 18.35 0.65
N CYS A 601 -0.24 17.62 1.70
CA CYS A 601 1.09 17.01 1.79
C CYS A 601 1.47 16.21 0.52
N PRO A 602 0.58 15.38 -0.07
CA PRO A 602 0.84 14.72 -1.35
C PRO A 602 1.10 15.70 -2.50
N ILE A 603 0.35 16.80 -2.58
CA ILE A 603 0.51 17.86 -3.60
C ILE A 603 1.86 18.57 -3.44
N VAL A 604 2.27 18.88 -2.21
CA VAL A 604 3.56 19.52 -1.90
C VAL A 604 4.72 18.61 -2.33
N ILE A 605 4.66 17.34 -1.94
CA ILE A 605 5.70 16.36 -2.27
C ILE A 605 5.76 16.17 -3.78
N ALA A 606 4.63 15.97 -4.44
CA ALA A 606 4.54 15.80 -5.89
C ALA A 606 5.08 17.03 -6.64
N THR A 607 4.69 18.24 -6.23
CA THR A 607 5.18 19.50 -6.82
C THR A 607 6.69 19.65 -6.62
N SER A 608 7.21 19.30 -5.43
CA SER A 608 8.66 19.35 -5.14
C SER A 608 9.49 18.39 -6.01
N MET A 609 8.85 17.34 -6.53
CA MET A 609 9.44 16.37 -7.44
C MET A 609 9.26 16.73 -8.91
N GLY A 610 8.47 17.77 -9.24
CA GLY A 610 8.19 18.23 -10.61
C GLY A 610 6.89 17.68 -11.23
N TYR A 611 6.01 17.08 -10.43
CA TYR A 611 4.69 16.65 -10.90
C TYR A 611 3.66 17.78 -10.79
N THR A 612 2.66 17.71 -11.68
CA THR A 612 1.41 18.46 -11.59
C THR A 612 0.32 17.52 -11.10
N THR A 613 -0.37 17.91 -10.03
CA THR A 613 -1.43 17.08 -9.45
C THR A 613 -2.74 17.33 -10.21
N ILE A 614 -3.44 16.26 -10.57
CA ILE A 614 -4.73 16.32 -11.25
C ILE A 614 -5.81 15.90 -10.25
N GLY A 615 -6.61 16.86 -9.82
CA GLY A 615 -7.72 16.64 -8.90
C GLY A 615 -8.94 15.99 -9.56
N GLU A 616 -9.97 15.79 -8.76
CA GLU A 616 -11.26 15.26 -9.17
C GLU A 616 -12.41 16.10 -8.60
N LEU A 617 -13.19 16.73 -9.48
CA LEU A 617 -14.41 17.44 -9.08
C LEU A 617 -15.67 16.66 -9.44
N ILE A 618 -15.58 15.84 -10.50
CA ILE A 618 -16.63 14.94 -10.96
C ILE A 618 -16.22 13.49 -10.67
N ASP A 619 -16.56 13.02 -9.46
CA ASP A 619 -16.36 11.63 -9.03
C ASP A 619 -17.72 10.94 -8.83
N PRO A 620 -18.14 10.03 -9.72
CA PRO A 620 -19.34 9.24 -9.49
C PRO A 620 -19.16 8.22 -8.38
N THR A 621 -17.99 8.02 -7.78
CA THR A 621 -17.63 6.97 -6.82
C THR A 621 -17.81 5.56 -7.40
N ASP A 622 -17.53 5.38 -8.69
CA ASP A 622 -17.82 4.16 -9.47
C ASP A 622 -17.21 2.89 -8.87
N TRP A 623 -16.15 3.02 -8.06
CA TRP A 623 -15.56 1.97 -7.26
C TRP A 623 -16.51 1.33 -6.22
N LYS A 624 -17.60 2.00 -5.82
CA LYS A 624 -18.64 1.45 -4.94
C LYS A 624 -19.54 0.51 -5.73
N THR A 625 -19.37 -0.80 -5.51
CA THR A 625 -20.14 -1.85 -6.19
C THR A 625 -21.57 -2.01 -5.68
N GLU A 626 -21.91 -1.42 -4.54
CA GLU A 626 -23.22 -1.51 -3.89
C GLU A 626 -23.73 -0.15 -3.42
N ILE A 627 -25.03 0.09 -3.59
CA ILE A 627 -25.72 1.29 -3.10
C ILE A 627 -26.83 0.87 -2.15
N ARG A 628 -26.99 1.62 -1.05
CA ARG A 628 -28.11 1.47 -0.12
C ARG A 628 -29.22 2.46 -0.49
N ARG A 629 -30.41 1.96 -0.78
CA ARG A 629 -31.60 2.78 -1.07
C ARG A 629 -32.21 3.34 0.21
N ALA A 630 -33.05 4.37 0.05
CA ALA A 630 -33.79 5.00 1.14
C ALA A 630 -34.74 4.04 1.88
N ASP A 631 -35.14 2.94 1.23
CA ASP A 631 -35.93 1.84 1.83
C ASP A 631 -35.09 0.86 2.66
N GLY A 632 -33.77 1.09 2.76
CA GLY A 632 -32.83 0.28 3.52
C GLY A 632 -32.28 -0.93 2.78
N ARG A 633 -32.72 -1.23 1.54
CA ARG A 633 -32.22 -2.36 0.74
C ARG A 633 -30.93 -2.00 0.01
N THR A 634 -30.01 -2.96 -0.06
CA THR A 634 -28.75 -2.84 -0.82
C THR A 634 -28.90 -3.56 -2.16
N HIS A 635 -28.43 -2.94 -3.23
CA HIS A 635 -28.34 -3.58 -4.55
C HIS A 635 -27.02 -3.26 -5.23
N SER A 636 -26.66 -4.09 -6.22
CA SER A 636 -25.48 -3.87 -7.05
C SER A 636 -25.67 -2.62 -7.90
N ARG A 637 -24.64 -1.77 -7.90
CA ARG A 637 -24.62 -0.53 -8.66
C ARG A 637 -24.60 -0.82 -10.15
N THR A 638 -25.37 -0.05 -10.92
CA THR A 638 -25.49 -0.20 -12.37
C THR A 638 -24.75 0.92 -13.13
N GLY A 639 -24.35 0.65 -14.37
CA GLY A 639 -23.73 1.67 -15.22
C GLY A 639 -24.63 2.88 -15.52
N GLN A 640 -25.96 2.68 -15.49
CA GLN A 640 -26.92 3.77 -15.67
C GLN A 640 -26.92 4.75 -14.47
N GLU A 641 -26.80 4.24 -13.24
CA GLU A 641 -26.70 5.08 -12.04
C GLU A 641 -25.41 5.89 -12.02
N ILE A 642 -24.29 5.26 -12.39
CA ILE A 642 -22.99 5.95 -12.54
C ILE A 642 -23.11 7.08 -13.57
N ALA A 643 -23.68 6.80 -14.75
CA ALA A 643 -23.85 7.81 -15.79
C ALA A 643 -24.77 8.97 -15.34
N GLN A 644 -25.84 8.68 -14.58
CA GLN A 644 -26.73 9.70 -14.02
C GLN A 644 -26.03 10.58 -12.97
N ASP A 645 -25.20 10.00 -12.10
CA ASP A 645 -24.43 10.76 -11.12
C ASP A 645 -23.46 11.72 -11.80
N VAL A 646 -22.73 11.28 -12.84
CA VAL A 646 -21.85 12.16 -13.63
C VAL A 646 -22.63 13.30 -14.27
N LEU A 647 -23.77 13.01 -14.90
CA LEU A 647 -24.59 14.05 -15.55
C LEU A 647 -25.18 15.06 -14.56
N ARG A 648 -25.53 14.61 -13.34
CA ARG A 648 -25.98 15.49 -12.25
C ARG A 648 -24.84 16.38 -11.78
N GLN A 649 -23.67 15.79 -11.49
CA GLN A 649 -22.50 16.55 -11.02
C GLN A 649 -22.02 17.57 -12.06
N LEU A 650 -22.01 17.25 -13.35
CA LEU A 650 -21.68 18.19 -14.42
C LEU A 650 -22.69 19.35 -14.58
N ALA A 651 -23.93 19.18 -14.09
CA ALA A 651 -24.93 20.23 -14.08
C ALA A 651 -24.83 21.13 -12.83
N GLU A 652 -24.39 20.56 -11.70
CA GLU A 652 -24.28 21.23 -10.41
C GLU A 652 -22.90 21.87 -10.17
N ARG A 653 -21.85 21.37 -10.82
CA ARG A 653 -20.44 21.74 -10.58
C ARG A 653 -19.75 22.21 -11.86
N LYS A 654 -18.80 23.12 -11.72
CA LYS A 654 -17.93 23.60 -12.79
C LYS A 654 -16.72 22.66 -13.01
N GLY A 655 -16.97 21.38 -13.30
CA GLY A 655 -15.92 20.37 -13.48
C GLY A 655 -15.64 20.03 -14.95
N ASN A 656 -14.35 19.84 -15.28
CA ASN A 656 -13.84 19.37 -16.55
C ASN A 656 -13.23 17.96 -16.49
N VAL A 657 -12.84 17.46 -15.32
CA VAL A 657 -12.20 16.15 -15.15
C VAL A 657 -13.17 15.15 -14.53
N ILE A 658 -13.50 14.09 -15.29
CA ILE A 658 -14.37 13.00 -14.86
C ILE A 658 -13.52 11.80 -14.47
N LEU A 659 -13.57 11.42 -13.19
CA LEU A 659 -12.88 10.25 -12.66
C LEU A 659 -13.69 8.96 -12.88
N PHE A 660 -12.98 7.91 -13.31
CA PHE A 660 -13.41 6.52 -13.27
C PHE A 660 -12.28 5.64 -12.76
N HIS A 661 -12.58 4.38 -12.45
CA HIS A 661 -11.57 3.39 -12.07
C HIS A 661 -11.52 2.25 -13.08
N ASP A 662 -10.34 1.93 -13.61
CA ASP A 662 -10.12 0.78 -14.49
C ASP A 662 -9.45 -0.41 -13.77
N GLY A 663 -9.07 -0.25 -12.50
CA GLY A 663 -8.56 -1.31 -11.62
C GLY A 663 -9.21 -1.30 -10.23
N GLY A 664 -8.62 -2.05 -9.28
CA GLY A 664 -9.02 -1.98 -7.86
C GLY A 664 -10.25 -2.81 -7.45
N GLY A 665 -10.79 -3.68 -8.32
CA GLY A 665 -11.92 -4.54 -7.97
C GLY A 665 -12.81 -4.94 -9.15
N GLU A 666 -14.11 -5.10 -8.89
CA GLU A 666 -15.13 -5.29 -9.92
C GLU A 666 -15.44 -3.94 -10.58
N ARG A 667 -15.42 -3.87 -11.93
CA ARG A 667 -15.59 -2.61 -12.71
C ARG A 667 -16.49 -2.77 -13.94
N SER A 668 -17.30 -3.83 -14.04
CA SER A 668 -18.23 -4.00 -15.17
C SER A 668 -19.23 -2.84 -15.28
N ALA A 669 -19.73 -2.33 -14.14
CA ALA A 669 -20.63 -1.19 -14.11
C ALA A 669 -19.99 0.08 -14.69
N THR A 670 -18.69 0.32 -14.45
CA THR A 670 -17.93 1.42 -15.06
C THR A 670 -17.84 1.26 -16.57
N VAL A 671 -17.52 0.05 -17.05
CA VAL A 671 -17.48 -0.27 -18.50
C VAL A 671 -18.84 -0.02 -19.15
N ASP A 672 -19.94 -0.42 -18.51
CA ASP A 672 -21.30 -0.19 -19.00
C ASP A 672 -21.68 1.29 -18.97
N ALA A 673 -21.26 2.03 -17.93
CA ALA A 673 -21.51 3.46 -17.81
C ALA A 673 -20.91 4.23 -18.98
N LEU A 674 -19.68 3.90 -19.41
CA LEU A 674 -19.03 4.55 -20.56
C LEU A 674 -19.82 4.39 -21.86
N ARG A 675 -20.43 3.21 -22.09
CA ARG A 675 -21.25 2.94 -23.29
C ARG A 675 -22.49 3.83 -23.35
N ILE A 676 -23.02 4.24 -22.19
CA ILE A 676 -24.21 5.10 -22.06
C ILE A 676 -23.80 6.57 -22.07
N LEU A 677 -22.78 6.92 -21.29
CA LEU A 677 -22.40 8.28 -20.98
C LEU A 677 -21.76 8.99 -22.18
N ILE A 678 -20.88 8.32 -22.93
CA ILE A 678 -20.15 8.95 -24.04
C ILE A 678 -21.12 9.51 -25.12
N PRO A 679 -22.08 8.72 -25.66
CA PRO A 679 -23.05 9.24 -26.62
C PRO A 679 -23.92 10.37 -26.05
N GLU A 680 -24.31 10.26 -24.78
CA GLU A 680 -25.18 11.25 -24.13
C GLU A 680 -24.46 12.59 -23.92
N LEU A 681 -23.18 12.58 -23.55
CA LEU A 681 -22.37 13.79 -23.43
C LEU A 681 -22.11 14.45 -24.79
N GLN A 682 -21.86 13.66 -25.85
CA GLN A 682 -21.78 14.19 -27.22
C GLN A 682 -23.09 14.85 -27.65
N ARG A 683 -24.24 14.23 -27.34
CA ARG A 683 -25.57 14.76 -27.64
C ARG A 683 -25.86 16.08 -26.91
N ARG A 684 -25.32 16.27 -25.70
CA ARG A 684 -25.41 17.52 -24.91
C ARG A 684 -24.38 18.59 -25.34
N GLY A 685 -23.53 18.27 -26.32
CA GLY A 685 -22.56 19.19 -26.89
C GLY A 685 -21.25 19.31 -26.10
N TYR A 686 -20.91 18.31 -25.27
CA TYR A 686 -19.61 18.23 -24.63
C TYR A 686 -18.54 17.73 -25.62
N ARG A 687 -17.35 18.32 -25.54
CA ARG A 687 -16.18 17.91 -26.32
C ARG A 687 -15.20 17.16 -25.42
N PHE A 688 -14.87 15.93 -25.81
CA PHE A 688 -13.83 15.15 -25.12
C PHE A 688 -12.43 15.70 -25.47
N VAL A 689 -11.66 15.98 -24.43
CA VAL A 689 -10.27 16.46 -24.49
C VAL A 689 -9.42 15.64 -23.53
N THR A 690 -8.10 15.79 -23.59
CA THR A 690 -7.19 15.18 -22.59
C THR A 690 -6.83 16.18 -21.49
N VAL A 691 -6.22 15.69 -20.40
CA VAL A 691 -5.73 16.57 -19.33
C VAL A 691 -4.69 17.56 -19.86
N SER A 692 -3.76 17.14 -20.73
CA SER A 692 -2.81 18.08 -21.33
C SER A 692 -3.49 19.19 -22.14
N SER A 693 -4.61 18.88 -22.82
CA SER A 693 -5.36 19.88 -23.57
C SER A 693 -6.01 20.93 -22.66
N LEU A 694 -6.48 20.53 -21.47
CA LEU A 694 -6.96 21.47 -20.44
C LEU A 694 -5.82 22.32 -19.87
N MET A 695 -4.59 21.79 -19.85
CA MET A 695 -3.38 22.53 -19.47
C MET A 695 -2.84 23.46 -20.57
N GLY A 696 -3.42 23.47 -21.77
CA GLY A 696 -2.84 24.16 -22.94
C GLY A 696 -1.55 23.52 -23.46
N MET A 697 -1.28 22.26 -23.09
CA MET A 697 -0.10 21.49 -23.45
C MET A 697 -0.41 20.36 -24.43
N SER A 698 0.62 19.87 -25.11
CA SER A 698 0.54 18.63 -25.88
C SER A 698 0.88 17.41 -25.02
N ARG A 699 0.41 16.25 -25.45
CA ARG A 699 0.79 14.95 -24.88
C ARG A 699 2.30 14.74 -24.76
N GLN A 700 3.09 15.27 -25.69
CA GLN A 700 4.55 15.14 -25.65
C GLN A 700 5.20 16.03 -24.58
N GLN A 701 4.58 17.17 -24.26
CA GLN A 701 5.05 18.07 -23.20
C GLN A 701 4.77 17.49 -21.82
N VAL A 702 3.61 16.85 -21.60
CA VAL A 702 3.31 16.19 -20.32
C VAL A 702 3.97 14.82 -20.15
N MET A 703 4.40 14.20 -21.26
CA MET A 703 5.15 12.94 -21.27
C MET A 703 6.43 13.00 -22.14
N PRO A 704 7.46 13.75 -21.71
CA PRO A 704 8.67 13.99 -22.49
C PRO A 704 9.51 12.72 -22.68
N GLN A 705 10.35 12.71 -23.71
CA GLN A 705 11.31 11.63 -23.91
C GLN A 705 12.46 11.71 -22.89
N VAL A 706 12.93 10.54 -22.47
CA VAL A 706 14.10 10.43 -21.59
C VAL A 706 15.38 10.67 -22.41
N HIS A 707 16.32 11.48 -21.91
CA HIS A 707 17.56 11.85 -22.59
C HIS A 707 18.82 11.57 -21.74
N GLY A 708 19.99 11.50 -22.38
CA GLY A 708 21.28 11.42 -21.69
C GLY A 708 21.46 10.19 -20.78
N GLU A 709 21.97 10.43 -19.56
CA GLU A 709 22.25 9.41 -18.55
C GLU A 709 21.00 8.64 -18.10
N GLU A 710 19.83 9.28 -18.14
CA GLU A 710 18.58 8.62 -17.75
C GLU A 710 18.18 7.48 -18.69
N LYS A 711 18.62 7.48 -19.96
CA LYS A 711 18.39 6.33 -20.86
C LYS A 711 19.13 5.08 -20.40
N TRP A 712 20.34 5.24 -19.84
CA TRP A 712 21.11 4.12 -19.31
C TRP A 712 20.46 3.56 -18.04
N VAL A 713 20.01 4.44 -17.14
CA VAL A 713 19.28 4.06 -15.92
C VAL A 713 17.98 3.33 -16.29
N ALA A 714 17.17 3.90 -17.19
CA ALA A 714 15.95 3.25 -17.68
C ALA A 714 16.22 1.89 -18.34
N GLY A 715 17.39 1.70 -18.99
CA GLY A 715 17.82 0.42 -19.53
C GLY A 715 18.15 -0.64 -18.46
N ILE A 716 18.82 -0.23 -17.38
CA ILE A 716 19.10 -1.09 -16.20
C ILE A 716 17.78 -1.48 -15.51
N ASP A 717 16.88 -0.51 -15.36
CA ASP A 717 15.56 -0.72 -14.77
C ASP A 717 14.73 -1.67 -15.62
N LEU A 718 14.70 -1.47 -16.94
CA LEU A 718 14.00 -2.36 -17.87
C LEU A 718 14.53 -3.79 -17.78
N LEU A 719 15.86 -3.98 -17.72
CA LEU A 719 16.45 -5.30 -17.53
C LEU A 719 16.01 -5.91 -16.20
N THR A 720 16.03 -5.13 -15.12
CA THR A 720 15.69 -5.61 -13.77
C THR A 720 14.22 -5.98 -13.65
N PHE A 721 13.31 -5.09 -14.07
CA PHE A 721 11.86 -5.36 -14.09
C PHE A 721 11.53 -6.57 -14.98
N ASN A 722 12.17 -6.72 -16.15
CA ASN A 722 11.98 -7.91 -16.98
C ASN A 722 12.47 -9.19 -16.29
N LEU A 723 13.64 -9.16 -15.65
CA LEU A 723 14.16 -10.31 -14.90
C LEU A 723 13.25 -10.69 -13.73
N MET A 724 12.67 -9.70 -13.03
CA MET A 724 11.69 -9.92 -11.98
C MET A 724 10.40 -10.54 -12.54
N TYR A 725 9.83 -9.97 -13.60
CA TYR A 725 8.62 -10.48 -14.26
C TYR A 725 8.79 -11.92 -14.77
N TRP A 726 9.84 -12.19 -15.55
CA TRP A 726 10.09 -13.53 -16.07
C TRP A 726 10.50 -14.52 -14.98
N GLY A 727 11.27 -14.06 -13.98
CA GLY A 727 11.63 -14.86 -12.81
C GLY A 727 10.39 -15.31 -12.05
N HIS A 728 9.49 -14.38 -11.74
CA HIS A 728 8.21 -14.67 -11.09
C HIS A 728 7.35 -15.64 -11.93
N THR A 729 7.21 -15.37 -13.23
CA THR A 729 6.42 -16.22 -14.16
C THR A 729 6.96 -17.64 -14.20
N VAL A 730 8.29 -17.81 -14.34
CA VAL A 730 8.94 -19.12 -14.33
C VAL A 730 8.70 -19.85 -13.00
N LEU A 731 8.82 -19.15 -11.86
CA LEU A 731 8.55 -19.74 -10.56
C LEU A 731 7.10 -20.21 -10.40
N VAL A 732 6.12 -19.42 -10.86
CA VAL A 732 4.70 -19.80 -10.87
C VAL A 732 4.45 -21.03 -11.74
N VAL A 733 5.02 -21.07 -12.95
CA VAL A 733 4.89 -22.24 -13.85
C VAL A 733 5.54 -23.47 -13.23
N LEU A 734 6.75 -23.34 -12.68
CA LEU A 734 7.44 -24.43 -11.98
C LEU A 734 6.67 -24.89 -10.74
N PHE A 735 5.98 -23.98 -10.06
CA PHE A 735 5.13 -24.29 -8.92
C PHE A 735 3.97 -25.23 -9.30
N TYR A 736 3.16 -24.82 -10.28
CA TYR A 736 2.04 -25.63 -10.75
C TYR A 736 2.50 -26.94 -11.41
N ALA A 737 3.56 -26.89 -12.24
CA ALA A 737 4.14 -28.07 -12.85
C ALA A 737 4.66 -29.04 -11.78
N GLY A 738 5.29 -28.54 -10.71
CA GLY A 738 5.77 -29.31 -9.57
C GLY A 738 4.65 -30.07 -8.86
N ILE A 739 3.53 -29.40 -8.60
CA ILE A 739 2.35 -30.02 -7.99
C ILE A 739 1.78 -31.10 -8.91
N LEU A 740 1.56 -30.79 -10.19
CA LEU A 740 1.02 -31.74 -11.17
C LEU A 740 1.90 -32.98 -11.30
N LEU A 741 3.22 -32.79 -11.39
CA LEU A 741 4.20 -33.87 -11.45
C LEU A 741 4.24 -34.69 -10.16
N GLY A 742 4.15 -34.05 -8.99
CA GLY A 742 4.09 -34.72 -7.70
C GLY A 742 2.82 -35.56 -7.53
N VAL A 743 1.66 -35.01 -7.88
CA VAL A 743 0.38 -35.74 -7.88
C VAL A 743 0.41 -36.90 -8.87
N GLY A 744 0.86 -36.65 -10.10
CA GLY A 744 0.99 -37.68 -11.12
C GLY A 744 1.94 -38.81 -10.70
N ARG A 745 3.05 -38.48 -10.05
CA ARG A 745 3.98 -39.45 -9.47
C ARG A 745 3.29 -40.32 -8.41
N LEU A 746 2.56 -39.73 -7.46
CA LEU A 746 1.84 -40.49 -6.42
C LEU A 746 0.76 -41.39 -7.03
N ALA A 747 0.02 -40.88 -8.00
CA ALA A 747 -1.00 -41.62 -8.74
C ALA A 747 -0.43 -42.83 -9.52
N CYS A 748 0.87 -42.81 -9.87
CA CYS A 748 1.56 -43.95 -10.47
C CYS A 748 2.18 -44.89 -9.43
N VAL A 749 2.96 -44.35 -8.49
CA VAL A 749 3.76 -45.14 -7.53
C VAL A 749 2.87 -45.94 -6.58
N VAL A 750 1.79 -45.34 -6.05
CA VAL A 750 0.95 -46.01 -5.05
C VAL A 750 0.24 -47.25 -5.63
N PRO A 751 -0.46 -47.17 -6.78
CA PRO A 751 -1.05 -48.37 -7.41
C PRO A 751 -0.02 -49.42 -7.80
N LEU A 752 1.13 -49.01 -8.36
CA LEU A 752 2.21 -49.95 -8.72
C LEU A 752 2.78 -50.65 -7.48
N ALA A 753 2.98 -49.93 -6.38
CA ALA A 753 3.44 -50.53 -5.13
C ALA A 753 2.40 -51.51 -4.57
N LEU A 754 1.11 -51.17 -4.57
CA LEU A 754 0.03 -52.06 -4.15
C LEU A 754 -0.05 -53.32 -5.03
N TRP A 755 0.10 -53.16 -6.35
CA TRP A 755 0.16 -54.28 -7.28
C TRP A 755 1.38 -55.16 -7.02
N GLY A 756 2.54 -54.56 -6.77
CA GLY A 756 3.77 -55.27 -6.36
C GLY A 756 3.56 -56.11 -5.10
N VAL A 757 2.91 -55.56 -4.07
CA VAL A 757 2.57 -56.33 -2.84
C VAL A 757 1.64 -57.50 -3.15
N ARG A 758 0.59 -57.25 -3.95
CA ARG A 758 -0.35 -58.30 -4.35
C ARG A 758 0.35 -59.40 -5.13
N ARG A 759 1.25 -59.04 -6.05
CA ARG A 759 2.06 -59.99 -6.83
C ARG A 759 2.93 -60.87 -5.94
N VAL A 760 3.67 -60.28 -4.98
CA VAL A 760 4.53 -61.04 -4.06
C VAL A 760 3.73 -61.95 -3.14
N ARG A 761 2.53 -61.53 -2.69
CA ARG A 761 1.63 -62.37 -1.88
C ARG A 761 1.04 -63.55 -2.66
N MET A 762 0.74 -63.35 -3.93
CA MET A 762 0.17 -64.38 -4.81
C MET A 762 1.22 -65.34 -5.37
N THR A 763 2.51 -65.01 -5.25
CA THR A 763 3.61 -65.88 -5.67
C THR A 763 3.82 -66.93 -4.58
N PRO A 764 3.60 -68.23 -4.87
CA PRO A 764 3.79 -69.29 -3.88
C PRO A 764 5.20 -69.25 -3.29
N LEU A 765 5.33 -69.59 -2.01
CA LEU A 765 6.63 -69.95 -1.44
C LEU A 765 7.06 -71.26 -2.11
N HIS A 766 7.87 -71.17 -3.17
CA HIS A 766 8.65 -72.32 -3.61
C HIS A 766 9.70 -72.56 -2.53
N GLU A 767 9.58 -73.66 -1.80
CA GLU A 767 10.73 -74.29 -1.16
C GLU A 767 11.59 -74.77 -2.33
N GLY A 768 12.60 -73.98 -2.72
CA GLY A 768 13.48 -74.39 -3.80
C GLY A 768 14.12 -75.74 -3.46
N ASP A 769 14.16 -76.65 -4.42
CA ASP A 769 14.83 -77.94 -4.26
C ASP A 769 16.31 -77.70 -3.86
N GLY A 770 16.62 -77.90 -2.57
CA GLY A 770 17.99 -78.09 -2.09
C GLY A 770 18.59 -77.06 -1.12
N ASN A 771 17.94 -75.92 -0.81
CA ASN A 771 18.53 -74.84 0.04
C ASN A 771 20.00 -74.54 -0.35
N PRO A 772 20.26 -73.83 -1.46
CA PRO A 772 21.63 -73.60 -1.93
C PRO A 772 22.47 -72.90 -0.85
N LEU A 773 23.77 -73.22 -0.81
CA LEU A 773 24.71 -72.52 0.08
C LEU A 773 24.69 -71.03 -0.23
N ILE A 774 24.43 -70.21 0.79
CA ILE A 774 24.55 -68.76 0.70
C ILE A 774 25.79 -68.26 1.42
N SER A 775 26.43 -67.23 0.88
CA SER A 775 27.54 -66.54 1.54
C SER A 775 27.10 -65.16 2.01
N VAL A 776 27.02 -64.96 3.32
CA VAL A 776 26.72 -63.65 3.93
C VAL A 776 28.03 -62.86 4.03
N LEU A 777 28.12 -61.74 3.31
CA LEU A 777 29.34 -60.94 3.18
C LEU A 777 29.20 -59.68 4.04
N ILE A 778 30.12 -59.50 4.98
CA ILE A 778 30.17 -58.34 5.87
C ILE A 778 31.52 -57.65 5.72
N ALA A 779 31.51 -56.36 5.39
CA ALA A 779 32.69 -55.51 5.48
C ALA A 779 32.63 -54.72 6.80
N ALA A 780 33.65 -54.87 7.63
CA ALA A 780 33.73 -54.22 8.94
C ALA A 780 34.94 -53.27 8.99
N TYR A 781 34.73 -52.07 9.52
CA TYR A 781 35.80 -51.13 9.82
C TYR A 781 35.39 -50.29 11.03
N ASN A 782 35.99 -50.52 12.20
CA ASN A 782 35.68 -49.91 13.49
C ASN A 782 34.29 -50.25 14.08
N GLU A 783 33.83 -51.49 13.94
CA GLU A 783 32.47 -51.95 14.30
C GLU A 783 32.40 -52.77 15.59
N GLN A 784 33.39 -52.65 16.49
CA GLN A 784 33.43 -53.39 17.76
C GLN A 784 32.09 -53.35 18.54
N PRO A 785 31.37 -52.22 18.67
CA PRO A 785 30.16 -52.14 19.51
C PRO A 785 28.93 -52.89 18.96
N VAL A 786 28.96 -53.32 17.69
CA VAL A 786 27.77 -53.83 16.97
C VAL A 786 27.99 -55.18 16.29
N ILE A 787 29.22 -55.48 15.87
CA ILE A 787 29.52 -56.64 15.02
C ILE A 787 29.07 -57.98 15.63
N ALA A 788 29.25 -58.18 16.94
CA ALA A 788 28.89 -59.43 17.60
C ALA A 788 27.37 -59.71 17.57
N ARG A 789 26.55 -58.68 17.79
CA ARG A 789 25.08 -58.81 17.71
C ARG A 789 24.60 -59.06 16.28
N THR A 790 25.23 -58.43 15.30
CA THR A 790 24.95 -58.67 13.88
C THR A 790 25.21 -60.13 13.51
N LEU A 791 26.36 -60.68 13.90
CA LEU A 791 26.71 -62.08 13.65
C LEU A 791 25.77 -63.06 14.36
N GLN A 792 25.42 -62.80 15.63
CA GLN A 792 24.40 -63.57 16.35
C GLN A 792 23.05 -63.58 15.63
N ALA A 793 22.60 -62.43 15.14
CA ALA A 793 21.35 -62.33 14.39
C ALA A 793 21.38 -63.14 13.08
N ILE A 794 22.54 -63.23 12.41
CA ILE A 794 22.68 -64.01 11.16
C ILE A 794 22.63 -65.50 11.48
N LEU A 795 23.36 -65.94 12.50
CA LEU A 795 23.42 -67.36 12.91
C LEU A 795 22.07 -67.85 13.47
N ALA A 796 21.23 -66.94 13.99
CA ALA A 796 19.87 -67.21 14.44
C ALA A 796 18.83 -67.24 13.29
N SER A 797 19.23 -67.07 12.04
CA SER A 797 18.31 -67.13 10.89
C SER A 797 17.78 -68.55 10.65
N ASN A 798 16.55 -68.66 10.16
CA ASN A 798 15.88 -69.92 9.83
C ASN A 798 16.42 -70.58 8.53
N TYR A 799 17.54 -70.10 7.98
CA TYR A 799 18.12 -70.64 6.75
C TYR A 799 19.28 -71.60 7.08
N PRO A 800 19.20 -72.90 6.73
CA PRO A 800 20.12 -73.90 7.29
C PRO A 800 21.52 -73.90 6.65
N HIS A 801 21.64 -73.53 5.37
CA HIS A 801 22.88 -73.69 4.60
C HIS A 801 23.54 -72.33 4.31
N LEU A 802 24.24 -71.77 5.31
CA LEU A 802 24.93 -70.48 5.17
C LEU A 802 26.38 -70.53 5.66
N GLU A 803 27.23 -69.72 5.02
CA GLU A 803 28.51 -69.26 5.56
C GLU A 803 28.49 -67.74 5.74
N ILE A 804 29.34 -67.22 6.62
CA ILE A 804 29.51 -65.81 6.90
C ILE A 804 30.98 -65.45 6.66
N VAL A 805 31.22 -64.54 5.72
CA VAL A 805 32.55 -64.01 5.42
C VAL A 805 32.63 -62.58 5.92
N VAL A 806 33.35 -62.38 7.02
CA VAL A 806 33.63 -61.07 7.60
C VAL A 806 34.99 -60.60 7.10
N VAL A 807 35.05 -59.41 6.52
CA VAL A 807 36.31 -58.78 6.11
C VAL A 807 36.54 -57.56 6.98
N ASP A 808 37.53 -57.65 7.87
CA ASP A 808 38.01 -56.52 8.64
C ASP A 808 38.93 -55.65 7.77
N ASP A 809 38.46 -54.46 7.42
CA ASP A 809 39.12 -53.50 6.53
C ASP A 809 40.07 -52.58 7.31
N GLY A 810 40.90 -53.18 8.18
CA GLY A 810 41.94 -52.51 8.95
C GLY A 810 41.42 -51.72 10.14
N SER A 811 40.54 -52.31 10.95
CA SER A 811 39.97 -51.66 12.13
C SER A 811 41.02 -51.29 13.18
N THR A 812 40.74 -50.23 13.94
CA THR A 812 41.59 -49.71 15.02
C THR A 812 40.95 -49.85 16.41
N ASP A 813 39.74 -50.43 16.51
CA ASP A 813 38.91 -50.46 17.73
C ASP A 813 38.67 -51.88 18.26
N GLY A 814 39.46 -52.89 17.85
CA GLY A 814 39.29 -54.25 18.35
C GLY A 814 38.22 -55.09 17.64
N THR A 815 37.70 -54.63 16.48
CA THR A 815 36.65 -55.34 15.72
C THR A 815 37.01 -56.79 15.37
N ALA A 816 38.24 -57.03 14.89
CA ALA A 816 38.67 -58.37 14.50
C ALA A 816 38.73 -59.31 15.72
N GLU A 817 39.26 -58.83 16.85
CA GLU A 817 39.33 -59.54 18.12
C GLU A 817 37.94 -59.87 18.65
N GLU A 818 36.96 -58.97 18.48
CA GLU A 818 35.58 -59.17 18.89
C GLU A 818 34.92 -60.35 18.15
N VAL A 819 35.14 -60.45 16.84
CA VAL A 819 34.65 -61.56 16.02
C VAL A 819 35.33 -62.87 16.46
N MET A 820 36.62 -62.82 16.79
CA MET A 820 37.42 -64.02 17.08
C MET A 820 37.07 -64.59 18.44
N ARG A 821 36.85 -63.70 19.41
CA ARG A 821 36.44 -64.06 20.76
C ARG A 821 35.09 -64.78 20.80
N HIS A 822 34.14 -64.37 19.96
CA HIS A 822 32.76 -64.88 20.01
C HIS A 822 32.42 -65.94 18.97
N PHE A 823 33.14 -65.98 17.83
CA PHE A 823 32.78 -66.83 16.68
C PHE A 823 33.97 -67.54 16.03
N GLY A 824 35.18 -67.46 16.60
CA GLY A 824 36.37 -68.10 16.02
C GLY A 824 36.26 -69.62 15.89
N GLU A 825 35.43 -70.26 16.71
CA GLU A 825 35.18 -71.71 16.70
C GLU A 825 33.95 -72.13 15.87
N ASP A 826 33.14 -71.18 15.36
CA ASP A 826 31.97 -71.52 14.52
C ASP A 826 32.43 -71.76 13.07
N PRO A 827 32.30 -72.98 12.52
CA PRO A 827 32.80 -73.33 11.19
C PRO A 827 32.09 -72.56 10.07
N ARG A 828 30.96 -71.91 10.36
CA ARG A 828 30.23 -71.06 9.40
C ARG A 828 30.80 -69.66 9.33
N VAL A 829 31.64 -69.21 10.26
CA VAL A 829 32.16 -67.83 10.31
C VAL A 829 33.62 -67.80 9.90
N ARG A 830 33.94 -67.00 8.89
CA ARG A 830 35.31 -66.82 8.38
C ARG A 830 35.68 -65.35 8.39
N LEU A 831 36.73 -65.01 9.15
CA LEU A 831 37.31 -63.68 9.18
C LEU A 831 38.50 -63.56 8.22
N LEU A 832 38.50 -62.48 7.43
CA LEU A 832 39.64 -62.05 6.62
C LEU A 832 40.07 -60.67 7.11
N VAL A 833 41.36 -60.46 7.35
CA VAL A 833 41.89 -59.16 7.77
C VAL A 833 42.69 -58.56 6.62
N GLN A 834 42.45 -57.29 6.29
CA GLN A 834 43.18 -56.55 5.27
C GLN A 834 43.52 -55.13 5.73
N SER A 835 44.46 -54.47 5.06
CA SER A 835 44.67 -53.03 5.24
C SER A 835 43.49 -52.23 4.70
N ASN A 836 43.13 -51.11 5.34
CA ASN A 836 42.01 -50.26 4.98
C ASN A 836 42.06 -49.79 3.52
N GLN A 837 41.21 -50.40 2.69
CA GLN A 837 41.07 -50.15 1.26
C GLN A 837 39.65 -49.69 0.89
N GLY A 838 38.74 -49.62 1.86
CA GLY A 838 37.35 -49.20 1.72
C GLY A 838 36.39 -50.39 1.55
N LYS A 839 35.14 -50.14 1.92
CA LYS A 839 34.03 -51.12 1.91
C LYS A 839 33.92 -51.92 0.61
N GLY A 840 33.95 -51.26 -0.55
CA GLY A 840 33.85 -51.94 -1.84
C GLY A 840 35.00 -52.92 -2.11
N ALA A 841 36.23 -52.59 -1.68
CA ALA A 841 37.38 -53.49 -1.80
C ALA A 841 37.27 -54.69 -0.85
N ALA A 842 36.84 -54.45 0.40
CA ALA A 842 36.57 -55.50 1.37
C ALA A 842 35.46 -56.46 0.89
N LEU A 843 34.35 -55.94 0.34
CA LEU A 843 33.28 -56.76 -0.25
C LEU A 843 33.77 -57.56 -1.47
N ASN A 844 34.63 -57.00 -2.32
CA ASN A 844 35.22 -57.76 -3.43
C ASN A 844 36.14 -58.90 -2.94
N GLN A 845 36.86 -58.70 -1.84
CA GLN A 845 37.64 -59.77 -1.21
C GLN A 845 36.72 -60.85 -0.64
N ALA A 846 35.61 -60.46 -0.03
CA ALA A 846 34.58 -61.38 0.45
C ALA A 846 33.96 -62.20 -0.70
N ILE A 847 33.63 -61.56 -1.83
CA ILE A 847 33.09 -62.23 -3.03
C ILE A 847 34.04 -63.30 -3.56
N LYS A 848 35.36 -63.04 -3.57
CA LYS A 848 36.37 -64.03 -4.00
C LYS A 848 36.46 -65.23 -3.06
N ALA A 849 36.31 -64.99 -1.76
CA ALA A 849 36.37 -66.03 -0.75
C ALA A 849 35.07 -66.86 -0.69
N ALA A 850 33.94 -66.27 -1.07
CA ALA A 850 32.60 -66.87 -1.00
C ALA A 850 32.45 -68.14 -1.87
N GLN A 851 31.89 -69.19 -1.26
CA GLN A 851 31.63 -70.49 -1.84
C GLN A 851 30.18 -70.65 -2.34
N GLY A 852 29.24 -69.85 -1.82
CA GLY A 852 27.84 -69.88 -2.21
C GLY A 852 27.56 -69.21 -3.56
N ASP A 853 26.57 -69.73 -4.28
CA ASP A 853 26.10 -69.19 -5.56
C ASP A 853 25.25 -67.91 -5.39
N ILE A 854 24.70 -67.73 -4.18
CA ILE A 854 23.94 -66.54 -3.78
C ILE A 854 24.71 -65.83 -2.67
N LEU A 855 24.99 -64.55 -2.91
CA LEU A 855 25.74 -63.68 -2.02
C LEU A 855 24.78 -62.72 -1.35
N VAL A 856 24.78 -62.68 -0.01
CA VAL A 856 23.98 -61.73 0.77
C VAL A 856 24.90 -60.69 1.37
N CYS A 857 24.87 -59.46 0.87
CA CYS A 857 25.63 -58.36 1.46
C CYS A 857 24.84 -57.77 2.63
N LEU A 858 25.49 -57.69 3.79
CA LEU A 858 24.93 -57.14 5.02
C LEU A 858 25.91 -56.13 5.64
N ASP A 859 25.39 -55.00 6.12
CA ASP A 859 26.19 -54.06 6.88
C ASP A 859 26.47 -54.61 8.29
N ALA A 860 27.66 -54.30 8.83
CA ALA A 860 28.13 -54.79 10.13
C ALA A 860 27.29 -54.34 11.34
N ASP A 861 26.37 -53.40 11.15
CA ASP A 861 25.50 -52.80 12.17
C ASP A 861 24.00 -53.14 11.97
N THR A 862 23.70 -54.17 11.20
CA THR A 862 22.33 -54.48 10.79
C THR A 862 21.81 -55.78 11.40
N LEU A 863 20.66 -55.72 12.09
CA LEU A 863 20.00 -56.89 12.69
C LEU A 863 18.91 -57.41 11.75
N LEU A 864 18.98 -58.66 11.32
CA LEU A 864 17.96 -59.29 10.48
C LEU A 864 16.84 -59.94 11.29
N ALA A 865 15.65 -60.00 10.70
CA ALA A 865 14.59 -60.89 11.17
C ALA A 865 14.92 -62.36 10.81
N PRO A 866 14.52 -63.36 11.63
CA PRO A 866 14.90 -64.75 11.44
C PRO A 866 14.59 -65.31 10.04
N GLU A 867 13.46 -64.92 9.44
CA GLU A 867 13.02 -65.38 8.12
C GLU A 867 13.60 -64.57 6.94
N ALA A 868 14.42 -63.54 7.18
CA ALA A 868 14.83 -62.60 6.13
C ALA A 868 15.64 -63.26 5.02
N LEU A 869 16.61 -64.13 5.34
CA LEU A 869 17.46 -64.80 4.36
C LEU A 869 16.64 -65.75 3.47
N ALA A 870 15.81 -66.61 4.07
CA ALA A 870 14.94 -67.53 3.34
C ALA A 870 14.00 -66.79 2.37
N ARG A 871 13.45 -65.64 2.80
CA ARG A 871 12.58 -64.80 1.96
C ARG A 871 13.30 -64.15 0.79
N LEU A 872 14.59 -63.81 0.92
CA LEU A 872 15.39 -63.27 -0.18
C LEU A 872 15.75 -64.35 -1.20
N VAL A 873 16.23 -65.50 -0.70
CA VAL A 873 16.77 -66.58 -1.53
C VAL A 873 15.73 -67.17 -2.48
N ARG A 874 14.46 -67.25 -2.06
CA ARG A 874 13.37 -67.83 -2.88
C ARG A 874 13.21 -67.21 -4.27
N HIS A 875 13.60 -65.95 -4.47
CA HIS A 875 13.46 -65.26 -5.75
C HIS A 875 14.49 -65.72 -6.79
N PHE A 876 15.59 -66.34 -6.36
CA PHE A 876 16.62 -66.85 -7.27
C PHE A 876 16.23 -68.17 -7.96
N ALA A 877 15.05 -68.72 -7.63
CA ALA A 877 14.43 -69.77 -8.43
C ALA A 877 14.13 -69.32 -9.87
N ASP A 878 13.90 -68.02 -10.12
CA ASP A 878 13.92 -67.45 -11.47
C ASP A 878 15.37 -67.13 -11.85
N GLU A 879 15.90 -67.88 -12.83
CA GLU A 879 17.28 -67.72 -13.30
C GLU A 879 17.58 -66.31 -13.81
N ARG A 880 16.57 -65.54 -14.24
CA ARG A 880 16.75 -64.16 -14.73
C ARG A 880 16.96 -63.15 -13.61
N VAL A 881 16.70 -63.53 -12.36
CA VAL A 881 16.90 -62.67 -11.19
C VAL A 881 18.38 -62.64 -10.83
N GLY A 882 18.97 -61.45 -10.97
CA GLY A 882 20.37 -61.20 -10.61
C GLY A 882 20.53 -60.59 -9.22
N ALA A 883 19.49 -59.93 -8.69
CA ALA A 883 19.52 -59.30 -7.37
C ALA A 883 18.12 -59.18 -6.75
N VAL A 884 18.07 -59.18 -5.42
CA VAL A 884 16.86 -59.04 -4.61
C VAL A 884 17.13 -58.05 -3.48
N ALA A 885 16.33 -56.99 -3.42
CA ALA A 885 16.42 -55.98 -2.37
C ALA A 885 15.52 -56.33 -1.19
N GLY A 886 16.06 -56.28 0.02
CA GLY A 886 15.31 -56.42 1.27
C GLY A 886 14.67 -55.11 1.75
N ASN A 887 13.90 -55.21 2.84
CA ASN A 887 13.22 -54.11 3.50
C ASN A 887 14.02 -53.62 4.72
N ILE A 888 14.64 -52.44 4.61
CA ILE A 888 15.39 -51.83 5.71
C ILE A 888 14.47 -50.96 6.56
N ARG A 889 14.56 -51.11 7.88
CA ARG A 889 13.82 -50.32 8.88
C ARG A 889 14.76 -49.65 9.85
N VAL A 890 14.34 -48.51 10.37
CA VAL A 890 15.07 -47.81 11.45
C VAL A 890 14.79 -48.51 12.77
N GLY A 891 15.84 -48.98 13.44
CA GLY A 891 15.73 -49.68 14.73
C GLY A 891 15.71 -48.77 15.96
N ASN A 892 16.07 -47.48 15.82
CA ASN A 892 16.15 -46.50 16.91
C ASN A 892 15.29 -45.21 16.68
N PRO A 893 13.98 -45.30 16.41
CA PRO A 893 13.11 -44.13 16.18
C PRO A 893 12.73 -43.41 17.49
N GLU A 894 13.73 -43.03 18.30
CA GLU A 894 13.57 -42.41 19.62
C GLU A 894 13.59 -40.88 19.58
N THR A 895 14.21 -40.29 18.56
CA THR A 895 14.34 -38.83 18.40
C THR A 895 13.48 -38.34 17.24
N VAL A 896 13.22 -37.02 17.17
CA VAL A 896 12.53 -36.41 16.02
C VAL A 896 13.28 -36.71 14.71
N LEU A 897 14.61 -36.65 14.72
CA LEU A 897 15.44 -36.88 13.53
C LEU A 897 15.43 -38.33 13.05
N THR A 898 15.49 -39.29 13.98
CA THR A 898 15.41 -40.72 13.64
C THR A 898 13.98 -41.13 13.25
N THR A 899 12.97 -40.46 13.81
CA THR A 899 11.56 -40.60 13.40
C THR A 899 11.33 -40.09 11.98
N TRP A 900 11.87 -38.93 11.62
CA TRP A 900 11.81 -38.42 10.23
C TRP A 900 12.49 -39.38 9.25
N GLN A 901 13.64 -39.95 9.59
CA GLN A 901 14.28 -40.97 8.75
C GLN A 901 13.43 -42.25 8.63
N MET A 902 12.76 -42.69 9.70
CA MET A 902 11.84 -43.83 9.63
C MET A 902 10.68 -43.55 8.66
N ILE A 903 10.10 -42.33 8.70
CA ILE A 903 9.05 -41.90 7.79
C ILE A 903 9.57 -41.91 6.34
N GLU A 904 10.77 -41.37 6.10
CA GLU A 904 11.40 -41.36 4.78
C GLU A 904 11.68 -42.77 4.24
N TYR A 905 12.21 -43.68 5.06
CA TYR A 905 12.47 -45.07 4.67
C TYR A 905 11.17 -45.76 4.25
N THR A 906 10.10 -45.55 5.02
CA THR A 906 8.80 -46.15 4.76
C THR A 906 8.15 -45.60 3.47
N ILE A 907 8.13 -44.27 3.30
CA ILE A 907 7.39 -43.61 2.21
C ILE A 907 8.22 -43.51 0.93
N SER A 908 9.51 -43.16 1.00
CA SER A 908 10.33 -42.83 -0.16
C SER A 908 11.28 -43.95 -0.57
N GLN A 909 11.65 -44.87 0.32
CA GLN A 909 12.51 -45.99 -0.08
C GLN A 909 11.69 -47.24 -0.35
N ASN A 910 10.92 -47.70 0.64
CA ASN A 910 10.21 -48.97 0.56
C ASN A 910 9.05 -48.93 -0.44
N LEU A 911 8.25 -47.86 -0.44
CA LEU A 911 7.15 -47.72 -1.40
C LEU A 911 7.66 -47.61 -2.84
N ASP A 912 8.66 -46.76 -3.08
CA ASP A 912 9.27 -46.58 -4.40
C ASP A 912 9.96 -47.86 -4.89
N ARG A 913 10.63 -48.61 -3.99
CA ARG A 913 11.26 -49.89 -4.33
C ARG A 913 10.24 -50.96 -4.72
N ARG A 914 9.08 -51.02 -4.03
CA ARG A 914 7.96 -51.91 -4.39
C ARG A 914 7.43 -51.59 -5.78
N ALA A 915 7.23 -50.32 -6.10
CA ALA A 915 6.80 -49.88 -7.44
C ALA A 915 7.89 -50.13 -8.50
N GLY A 916 9.15 -49.87 -8.17
CA GLY A 916 10.29 -50.06 -9.07
C GLY A 916 10.51 -51.53 -9.45
N ALA A 917 10.33 -52.47 -8.53
CA ALA A 917 10.46 -53.91 -8.83
C ALA A 917 9.46 -54.40 -9.89
N VAL A 918 8.23 -53.87 -9.86
CA VAL A 918 7.21 -54.17 -10.87
C VAL A 918 7.67 -53.77 -12.28
N LEU A 919 8.38 -52.65 -12.39
CA LEU A 919 8.88 -52.12 -13.66
C LEU A 919 10.29 -52.61 -14.01
N ASN A 920 10.91 -53.47 -13.19
CA ASN A 920 12.32 -53.83 -13.27
C ASN A 920 13.23 -52.57 -13.32
N ALA A 921 12.95 -51.63 -12.42
CA ALA A 921 13.56 -50.32 -12.31
C ALA A 921 13.81 -49.96 -10.83
N VAL A 922 14.31 -50.93 -10.06
CA VAL A 922 14.69 -50.74 -8.65
C VAL A 922 15.82 -49.71 -8.54
N PHE A 923 15.63 -48.68 -7.73
CA PHE A 923 16.60 -47.59 -7.56
C PHE A 923 17.91 -48.06 -6.93
N VAL A 924 17.84 -48.87 -5.88
CA VAL A 924 19.01 -49.40 -5.17
C VAL A 924 18.65 -50.70 -4.45
N VAL A 925 19.52 -51.70 -4.56
CA VAL A 925 19.58 -52.85 -3.66
C VAL A 925 20.45 -52.43 -2.46
N PRO A 926 19.88 -52.25 -1.26
CA PRO A 926 20.58 -51.61 -0.16
C PRO A 926 21.71 -52.51 0.37
N GLY A 927 22.88 -51.93 0.64
CA GLY A 927 24.01 -52.66 1.26
C GLY A 927 23.69 -53.28 2.62
N ALA A 928 22.69 -52.75 3.33
CA ALA A 928 22.25 -53.27 4.63
C ALA A 928 21.45 -54.58 4.53
N LEU A 929 20.84 -54.91 3.38
CA LEU A 929 20.17 -56.20 3.16
C LEU A 929 19.91 -56.39 1.66
N GLY A 930 20.90 -56.95 0.95
CA GLY A 930 20.82 -57.21 -0.49
C GLY A 930 21.32 -58.59 -0.83
N ALA A 931 20.53 -59.38 -1.55
CA ALA A 931 20.96 -60.68 -2.08
C ALA A 931 21.27 -60.58 -3.56
N TRP A 932 22.29 -61.29 -4.02
CA TRP A 932 22.83 -61.20 -5.37
C TRP A 932 23.21 -62.57 -5.89
N ARG A 933 22.97 -62.82 -7.17
CA ARG A 933 23.52 -63.99 -7.86
C ARG A 933 25.00 -63.74 -8.11
N LYS A 934 25.88 -64.67 -7.68
CA LYS A 934 27.34 -64.52 -7.82
C LYS A 934 27.76 -64.22 -9.26
N GLN A 935 27.20 -64.99 -10.21
CA GLN A 935 27.40 -64.79 -11.65
C GLN A 935 27.06 -63.36 -12.12
N ALA A 936 25.98 -62.76 -11.61
CA ALA A 936 25.55 -61.42 -12.00
C ALA A 936 26.55 -60.34 -11.52
N ILE A 937 27.10 -60.50 -10.30
CA ILE A 937 28.14 -59.61 -9.76
C ILE A 937 29.47 -59.76 -10.53
N GLU A 938 29.88 -61.00 -10.81
CA GLU A 938 31.12 -61.28 -11.53
C GLU A 938 31.08 -60.74 -12.96
N GLN A 939 29.94 -60.90 -13.66
CA GLN A 939 29.75 -60.38 -15.02
C GLN A 939 29.96 -58.86 -15.11
N VAL A 940 29.59 -58.11 -14.06
CA VAL A 940 29.75 -56.64 -14.04
C VAL A 940 31.04 -56.18 -13.36
N GLY A 941 31.90 -57.12 -12.94
CA GLY A 941 33.22 -56.84 -12.37
C GLY A 941 33.22 -56.39 -10.91
N GLY A 942 32.25 -56.85 -10.10
CA GLY A 942 32.21 -56.59 -8.65
C GLY A 942 31.84 -55.15 -8.25
N TYR A 943 32.17 -54.77 -7.02
CA TYR A 943 32.01 -53.42 -6.50
C TYR A 943 33.08 -52.48 -7.05
N LYS A 944 32.66 -51.32 -7.56
CA LYS A 944 33.56 -50.26 -8.06
C LYS A 944 33.74 -49.20 -6.98
N THR A 945 34.93 -48.60 -6.92
CA THR A 945 35.30 -47.65 -5.84
C THR A 945 35.35 -46.19 -6.32
N ASP A 946 34.91 -45.95 -7.55
CA ASP A 946 34.83 -44.63 -8.18
C ASP A 946 33.59 -43.81 -7.73
N THR A 947 32.65 -44.39 -6.98
CA THR A 947 31.47 -43.72 -6.43
C THR A 947 31.34 -43.93 -4.91
N LEU A 948 30.70 -43.00 -4.19
CA LEU A 948 30.38 -43.13 -2.76
C LEU A 948 29.13 -43.98 -2.46
N ALA A 949 28.39 -44.40 -3.50
CA ALA A 949 27.20 -45.23 -3.42
C ALA A 949 27.40 -46.47 -4.31
N GLU A 950 28.36 -47.31 -3.89
CA GLU A 950 28.80 -48.51 -4.62
C GLU A 950 27.71 -49.56 -4.79
N ASP A 951 26.74 -49.61 -3.86
CA ASP A 951 25.57 -50.49 -3.90
C ASP A 951 24.59 -50.08 -5.01
N MET A 952 24.33 -48.78 -5.14
CA MET A 952 23.54 -48.21 -6.23
C MET A 952 24.24 -48.36 -7.58
N ASP A 953 25.55 -48.10 -7.66
CA ASP A 953 26.31 -48.31 -8.89
C ASP A 953 26.26 -49.78 -9.35
N LEU A 954 26.43 -50.73 -8.43
CA LEU A 954 26.31 -52.15 -8.71
C LEU A 954 24.90 -52.52 -9.18
N THR A 955 23.87 -52.03 -8.48
CA THR A 955 22.45 -52.22 -8.86
C THR A 955 22.22 -51.82 -10.32
N TRP A 956 22.71 -50.65 -10.73
CA TRP A 956 22.48 -50.13 -12.06
C TRP A 956 23.29 -50.88 -13.12
N ARG A 957 24.53 -51.27 -12.83
CA ARG A 957 25.33 -52.11 -13.74
C ARG A 957 24.72 -53.47 -13.97
N VAL A 958 24.26 -54.14 -12.91
CA VAL A 958 23.55 -55.44 -13.00
C VAL A 958 22.27 -55.29 -13.84
N ARG A 959 21.52 -54.20 -13.64
CA ARG A 959 20.33 -53.91 -14.44
C ARG A 959 20.67 -53.69 -15.92
N ILE A 960 21.70 -52.90 -16.22
CA ILE A 960 22.17 -52.60 -17.59
C ILE A 960 22.68 -53.87 -18.29
N ALA A 961 23.28 -54.80 -17.56
CA ALA A 961 23.73 -56.10 -18.05
C ALA A 961 22.58 -57.08 -18.40
N GLY A 962 21.32 -56.70 -18.14
CA GLY A 962 20.13 -57.45 -18.57
C GLY A 962 19.43 -58.21 -17.45
N TRP A 963 20.03 -58.30 -16.26
CA TRP A 963 19.43 -58.99 -15.12
C TRP A 963 18.18 -58.28 -14.60
N ARG A 964 17.30 -59.08 -14.01
CA ARG A 964 16.12 -58.60 -13.30
C ARG A 964 16.44 -58.38 -11.83
N ILE A 965 15.90 -57.30 -11.28
CA ILE A 965 16.07 -56.92 -9.87
C ILE A 965 14.70 -56.93 -9.19
N GLU A 966 14.56 -57.79 -8.19
CA GLU A 966 13.33 -57.95 -7.42
C GLU A 966 13.39 -57.24 -6.07
N ASN A 967 12.23 -57.11 -5.43
CA ASN A 967 12.09 -56.58 -4.08
C ASN A 967 11.31 -57.55 -3.21
N GLU A 968 11.87 -57.92 -2.07
CA GLU A 968 11.23 -58.75 -1.06
C GLU A 968 10.81 -57.88 0.14
N PRO A 969 9.55 -57.39 0.18
CA PRO A 969 9.11 -56.46 1.21
C PRO A 969 9.03 -57.05 2.63
N TYR A 970 9.05 -58.38 2.76
CA TYR A 970 8.94 -59.08 4.05
C TYR A 970 10.28 -59.58 4.58
N ALA A 971 11.38 -59.47 3.83
CA ALA A 971 12.72 -59.70 4.33
C ALA A 971 13.17 -58.44 5.07
N VAL A 972 12.98 -58.41 6.39
CA VAL A 972 13.18 -57.22 7.21
C VAL A 972 14.55 -57.21 7.86
N ALA A 973 15.22 -56.06 7.83
CA ALA A 973 16.41 -55.78 8.63
C ALA A 973 16.33 -54.41 9.30
N TYR A 974 16.92 -54.29 10.49
CA TYR A 974 16.93 -53.09 11.32
C TYR A 974 18.33 -52.48 11.38
N THR A 975 18.43 -51.19 11.08
CA THR A 975 19.70 -50.43 11.10
C THR A 975 19.61 -49.21 12.02
N GLU A 976 20.75 -48.73 12.50
CA GLU A 976 20.86 -47.56 13.37
C GLU A 976 20.91 -46.26 12.55
N ALA A 977 19.87 -45.42 12.70
CA ALA A 977 19.81 -44.08 12.12
C ALA A 977 20.60 -43.07 12.96
N PRO A 978 21.25 -42.06 12.34
CA PRO A 978 21.96 -41.00 13.05
C PRO A 978 21.07 -40.22 14.04
N THR A 979 21.51 -40.10 15.30
CA THR A 979 20.81 -39.37 16.36
C THR A 979 21.17 -37.88 16.41
N THR A 980 22.29 -37.47 15.83
CA THR A 980 22.73 -36.06 15.78
C THR A 980 22.62 -35.45 14.38
N LEU A 981 22.33 -34.15 14.33
CA LEU A 981 22.19 -33.41 13.06
C LEU A 981 23.47 -33.49 12.21
N ARG A 982 24.66 -33.34 12.82
CA ARG A 982 25.95 -33.39 12.11
C ARG A 982 26.19 -34.75 11.46
N ALA A 983 25.90 -35.83 12.18
CA ALA A 983 25.99 -37.20 11.69
C ALA A 983 25.01 -37.44 10.53
N PHE A 984 23.78 -36.98 10.68
CA PHE A 984 22.75 -37.05 9.65
C PHE A 984 23.14 -36.29 8.37
N LEU A 985 23.56 -35.03 8.47
CA LEU A 985 23.96 -34.23 7.30
C LEU A 985 25.14 -34.86 6.55
N LYS A 986 26.08 -35.50 7.26
CA LYS A 986 27.20 -36.24 6.67
C LYS A 986 26.71 -37.48 5.91
N GLN A 987 25.79 -38.25 6.49
CA GLN A 987 25.17 -39.40 5.83
C GLN A 987 24.42 -38.97 4.57
N ARG A 988 23.58 -37.95 4.66
CA ARG A 988 22.80 -37.45 3.52
C ARG A 988 23.66 -36.89 2.42
N PHE A 989 24.72 -36.16 2.77
CA PHE A 989 25.67 -35.66 1.78
C PHE A 989 26.29 -36.80 0.98
N ARG A 990 26.68 -37.90 1.64
CA ARG A 990 27.22 -39.09 0.97
C ARG A 990 26.21 -39.68 -0.02
N TRP A 991 24.95 -39.80 0.39
CA TRP A 991 23.88 -40.35 -0.45
C TRP A 991 23.55 -39.45 -1.65
N SER A 992 23.37 -38.14 -1.42
CA SER A 992 23.10 -37.18 -2.48
C SER A 992 24.28 -37.09 -3.45
N PHE A 993 25.52 -37.02 -2.95
CA PHE A 993 26.71 -36.97 -3.80
C PHE A 993 26.93 -38.28 -4.58
N GLY A 994 26.76 -39.43 -3.94
CA GLY A 994 26.81 -40.75 -4.59
C GLY A 994 25.74 -40.90 -5.68
N THR A 995 24.55 -40.37 -5.45
CA THR A 995 23.48 -40.30 -6.46
C THR A 995 23.89 -39.48 -7.67
N LEU A 996 24.46 -38.29 -7.47
CA LEU A 996 24.98 -37.47 -8.56
C LEU A 996 26.10 -38.19 -9.33
N GLN A 997 26.98 -38.92 -8.63
CA GLN A 997 28.04 -39.70 -9.26
C GLN A 997 27.48 -40.81 -10.14
N CYS A 998 26.51 -41.59 -9.64
CA CYS A 998 25.87 -42.66 -10.41
C CYS A 998 25.09 -42.10 -11.61
N LEU A 999 24.32 -41.04 -11.44
CA LEU A 999 23.60 -40.36 -12.54
C LEU A 999 24.57 -39.90 -13.63
N TRP A 1000 25.71 -39.33 -13.25
CA TRP A 1000 26.71 -38.88 -14.20
C TRP A 1000 27.42 -40.03 -14.90
N LYS A 1001 27.85 -41.06 -14.15
CA LYS A 1001 28.52 -42.27 -14.65
C LYS A 1001 27.64 -42.99 -15.67
N HIS A 1002 26.34 -43.13 -15.37
CA HIS A 1002 25.37 -43.87 -16.17
C HIS A 1002 24.49 -42.99 -17.07
N ARG A 1003 24.84 -41.72 -17.29
CA ARG A 1003 24.03 -40.77 -18.11
C ARG A 1003 23.70 -41.27 -19.52
N LYS A 1004 24.54 -42.14 -20.11
CA LYS A 1004 24.31 -42.75 -21.43
C LYS A 1004 23.20 -43.81 -21.44
N ALA A 1005 22.75 -44.25 -20.28
CA ALA A 1005 21.62 -45.17 -20.12
C ALA A 1005 20.26 -44.44 -20.08
N LEU A 1006 20.24 -43.11 -20.04
CA LEU A 1006 19.01 -42.31 -20.14
C LEU A 1006 18.27 -42.69 -21.43
N PHE A 1007 16.97 -42.99 -21.31
CA PHE A 1007 16.11 -43.46 -22.39
C PHE A 1007 16.55 -44.77 -23.08
N ARG A 1008 17.36 -45.58 -22.42
CA ARG A 1008 17.79 -46.93 -22.87
C ARG A 1008 17.48 -47.98 -21.80
N TYR A 1009 17.60 -49.26 -22.15
CA TYR A 1009 17.43 -50.38 -21.18
C TYR A 1009 16.04 -50.45 -20.52
N GLY A 1010 14.98 -50.12 -21.27
CA GLY A 1010 13.57 -50.22 -20.84
C GLY A 1010 13.19 -49.18 -19.77
N TRP A 1011 12.35 -49.58 -18.82
CA TRP A 1011 11.84 -48.71 -17.75
C TRP A 1011 12.94 -48.10 -16.85
N PHE A 1012 14.10 -48.75 -16.74
CA PHE A 1012 15.26 -48.21 -16.02
C PHE A 1012 15.70 -46.85 -16.61
N GLY A 1013 15.93 -46.78 -17.93
CA GLY A 1013 16.33 -45.52 -18.56
C GLY A 1013 15.19 -44.59 -18.92
N TRP A 1014 13.98 -45.11 -19.18
CA TRP A 1014 12.83 -44.29 -19.56
C TRP A 1014 12.06 -43.68 -18.39
N VAL A 1015 12.05 -44.34 -17.22
CA VAL A 1015 11.29 -43.88 -16.06
C VAL A 1015 12.18 -43.60 -14.87
N LEU A 1016 13.01 -44.56 -14.43
CA LEU A 1016 13.81 -44.37 -13.22
C LEU A 1016 14.81 -43.21 -13.38
N LEU A 1017 15.72 -43.26 -14.36
CA LEU A 1017 16.76 -42.22 -14.50
C LEU A 1017 16.19 -40.79 -14.68
N PRO A 1018 15.20 -40.54 -15.56
CA PRO A 1018 14.56 -39.23 -15.67
C PRO A 1018 13.87 -38.81 -14.38
N SER A 1019 13.19 -39.74 -13.68
CA SER A 1019 12.54 -39.43 -12.40
C SER A 1019 13.52 -39.01 -11.30
N VAL A 1020 14.71 -39.62 -11.24
CA VAL A 1020 15.73 -39.26 -10.25
C VAL A 1020 16.32 -37.88 -10.58
N TRP A 1021 16.62 -37.60 -11.86
CA TRP A 1021 17.02 -36.26 -12.29
C TRP A 1021 15.97 -35.20 -11.95
N LEU A 1022 14.70 -35.49 -12.22
CA LEU A 1022 13.60 -34.56 -12.01
C LEU A 1022 13.30 -34.32 -10.53
N PHE A 1023 13.01 -35.37 -9.77
CA PHE A 1023 12.51 -35.26 -8.39
C PHE A 1023 13.61 -35.18 -7.33
N GLN A 1024 14.75 -35.84 -7.52
CA GLN A 1024 15.84 -35.78 -6.53
C GLN A 1024 16.82 -34.64 -6.80
N VAL A 1025 17.05 -34.24 -8.06
CA VAL A 1025 18.00 -33.16 -8.37
C VAL A 1025 17.28 -31.85 -8.67
N LEU A 1026 16.53 -31.76 -9.78
CA LEU A 1026 15.95 -30.49 -10.25
C LEU A 1026 14.95 -29.91 -9.26
N PHE A 1027 14.02 -30.72 -8.75
CA PHE A 1027 12.99 -30.23 -7.83
C PHE A 1027 13.56 -29.73 -6.50
N GLN A 1028 14.64 -30.35 -6.00
CA GLN A 1028 15.33 -29.86 -4.79
C GLN A 1028 16.08 -28.54 -5.01
N LEU A 1029 16.48 -28.23 -6.25
CA LEU A 1029 17.06 -26.94 -6.62
C LEU A 1029 16.00 -25.84 -6.72
N VAL A 1030 14.81 -26.18 -7.21
CA VAL A 1030 13.71 -25.22 -7.41
C VAL A 1030 12.91 -24.97 -6.14
N ALA A 1031 12.74 -25.98 -5.29
CA ALA A 1031 11.90 -25.92 -4.08
C ALA A 1031 12.21 -24.72 -3.15
N PRO A 1032 13.48 -24.35 -2.85
CA PRO A 1032 13.76 -23.18 -2.03
C PRO A 1032 13.19 -21.87 -2.60
N PHE A 1033 13.18 -21.70 -3.93
CA PHE A 1033 12.63 -20.49 -4.56
C PHE A 1033 11.10 -20.46 -4.49
N MET A 1034 10.45 -21.61 -4.68
CA MET A 1034 9.00 -21.75 -4.47
C MET A 1034 8.63 -21.41 -3.01
N ASP A 1035 9.43 -21.87 -2.04
CA ASP A 1035 9.20 -21.58 -0.62
C ASP A 1035 9.36 -20.07 -0.32
N MET A 1036 10.36 -19.41 -0.92
CA MET A 1036 10.52 -17.94 -0.82
C MET A 1036 9.31 -17.19 -1.38
N GLN A 1037 8.72 -17.67 -2.48
CA GLN A 1037 7.51 -17.08 -3.05
C GLN A 1037 6.30 -17.20 -2.09
N VAL A 1038 6.15 -18.33 -1.40
CA VAL A 1038 5.10 -18.49 -0.38
C VAL A 1038 5.30 -17.52 0.78
N LEU A 1039 6.54 -17.37 1.26
CA LEU A 1039 6.89 -16.41 2.32
C LEU A 1039 6.66 -14.96 1.88
N TRP A 1040 6.97 -14.63 0.63
CA TRP A 1040 6.71 -13.32 0.05
C TRP A 1040 5.20 -13.02 -0.01
N ALA A 1041 4.40 -13.97 -0.50
CA ALA A 1041 2.94 -13.84 -0.52
C ALA A 1041 2.35 -13.66 0.90
N LEU A 1042 2.85 -14.42 1.88
CA LEU A 1042 2.50 -14.26 3.30
C LEU A 1042 2.86 -12.86 3.82
N GLY A 1043 4.06 -12.37 3.47
CA GLY A 1043 4.50 -11.03 3.83
C GLY A 1043 3.61 -9.93 3.27
N LEU A 1044 3.20 -10.04 2.00
CA LEU A 1044 2.28 -9.10 1.36
C LEU A 1044 0.90 -9.08 2.06
N VAL A 1045 0.35 -10.26 2.36
CA VAL A 1045 -0.95 -10.35 3.06
C VAL A 1045 -0.86 -9.79 4.48
N LEU A 1046 0.20 -10.15 5.22
CA LEU A 1046 0.41 -9.64 6.57
C LEU A 1046 0.62 -8.12 6.56
N GLY A 1047 1.36 -7.59 5.59
CA GLY A 1047 1.56 -6.16 5.38
C GLY A 1047 0.24 -5.44 5.08
N GLY A 1048 -0.56 -5.97 4.15
CA GLY A 1048 -1.89 -5.44 3.84
C GLY A 1048 -2.84 -5.47 5.05
N TRP A 1049 -2.83 -6.56 5.82
CA TRP A 1049 -3.60 -6.66 7.08
C TRP A 1049 -3.20 -5.62 8.12
N ILE A 1050 -1.89 -5.48 8.37
CA ILE A 1050 -1.36 -4.50 9.31
C ILE A 1050 -1.75 -3.09 8.85
N GLN A 1051 -1.62 -2.81 7.55
CA GLN A 1051 -2.02 -1.54 6.97
C GLN A 1051 -3.52 -1.29 7.13
N ALA A 1052 -4.40 -2.25 6.83
CA ALA A 1052 -5.85 -2.09 7.02
C ALA A 1052 -6.26 -1.88 8.48
N GLY A 1053 -5.65 -2.61 9.42
CA GLY A 1053 -5.92 -2.46 10.85
C GLY A 1053 -5.50 -1.09 11.39
N LEU A 1054 -4.33 -0.60 10.96
CA LEU A 1054 -3.80 0.71 11.37
C LEU A 1054 -4.48 1.89 10.67
N VAL A 1055 -4.80 1.76 9.37
CA VAL A 1055 -5.23 2.87 8.52
C VAL A 1055 -6.75 2.98 8.37
N LEU A 1056 -7.43 1.86 8.16
CA LEU A 1056 -8.86 1.86 7.80
C LEU A 1056 -9.77 1.52 9.00
N HIS A 1057 -9.18 1.19 10.16
CA HIS A 1057 -9.87 0.54 11.30
C HIS A 1057 -10.75 -0.65 10.87
N ALA A 1058 -10.44 -1.23 9.72
CA ALA A 1058 -11.14 -2.33 9.10
C ALA A 1058 -10.29 -3.58 9.33
N TRP A 1059 -10.57 -4.27 10.42
CA TRP A 1059 -10.02 -5.61 10.70
C TRP A 1059 -10.60 -6.68 9.76
N LEU A 1060 -11.56 -6.29 8.91
CA LEU A 1060 -12.14 -7.11 7.87
C LEU A 1060 -11.27 -6.99 6.59
N PRO A 1061 -10.63 -8.08 6.18
CA PRO A 1061 -9.71 -8.08 5.05
C PRO A 1061 -10.45 -7.95 3.73
N SER A 1062 -9.91 -7.18 2.78
CA SER A 1062 -10.40 -7.22 1.40
C SER A 1062 -10.26 -8.64 0.83
N PRO A 1063 -11.30 -9.23 0.22
CA PRO A 1063 -11.25 -10.57 -0.37
C PRO A 1063 -10.10 -10.76 -1.38
N GLY A 1064 -9.67 -9.68 -2.04
CA GLY A 1064 -8.60 -9.71 -3.04
C GLY A 1064 -7.21 -10.03 -2.47
N TRP A 1065 -6.91 -9.64 -1.23
CA TRP A 1065 -5.60 -9.88 -0.62
C TRP A 1065 -5.38 -11.35 -0.27
N PHE A 1066 -6.45 -12.05 0.09
CA PHE A 1066 -6.38 -13.45 0.43
C PHE A 1066 -6.45 -14.40 -0.75
N ALA A 1067 -6.96 -13.98 -1.90
CA ALA A 1067 -7.16 -14.89 -3.03
C ALA A 1067 -5.88 -15.66 -3.43
N PRO A 1068 -4.69 -15.03 -3.55
CA PRO A 1068 -3.46 -15.77 -3.86
C PRO A 1068 -3.05 -16.73 -2.75
N LEU A 1069 -3.22 -16.31 -1.49
CA LEU A 1069 -2.80 -17.10 -0.33
C LEU A 1069 -3.74 -18.27 -0.06
N ALA A 1070 -5.04 -18.07 -0.28
CA ALA A 1070 -6.06 -19.10 -0.25
C ALA A 1070 -5.83 -20.11 -1.38
N ALA A 1071 -5.49 -19.66 -2.59
CA ALA A 1071 -5.15 -20.54 -3.70
C ALA A 1071 -3.90 -21.39 -3.36
N ILE A 1072 -2.79 -20.76 -2.94
CA ILE A 1072 -1.56 -21.46 -2.53
C ILE A 1072 -1.86 -22.44 -1.38
N GLY A 1073 -2.58 -21.98 -0.36
CA GLY A 1073 -2.96 -22.78 0.81
C GLY A 1073 -3.84 -23.98 0.44
N LEU A 1074 -4.80 -23.79 -0.46
CA LEU A 1074 -5.66 -24.86 -0.98
C LEU A 1074 -4.83 -25.92 -1.73
N PHE A 1075 -3.94 -25.48 -2.63
CA PHE A 1075 -3.10 -26.40 -3.41
C PHE A 1075 -2.10 -27.16 -2.54
N TYR A 1076 -1.41 -26.50 -1.60
CA TYR A 1076 -0.53 -27.17 -0.63
C TYR A 1076 -1.30 -28.10 0.30
N GLY A 1077 -2.47 -27.66 0.77
CA GLY A 1077 -3.34 -28.47 1.62
C GLY A 1077 -3.78 -29.75 0.90
N LEU A 1078 -4.25 -29.64 -0.34
CA LEU A 1078 -4.63 -30.79 -1.17
C LEU A 1078 -3.44 -31.72 -1.44
N PHE A 1079 -2.29 -31.17 -1.81
CA PHE A 1079 -1.08 -31.96 -2.03
C PHE A 1079 -0.63 -32.69 -0.77
N TYR A 1080 -0.64 -32.01 0.39
CA TYR A 1080 -0.31 -32.61 1.68
C TYR A 1080 -1.28 -33.73 2.06
N LEU A 1081 -2.59 -33.56 1.83
CA LEU A 1081 -3.58 -34.61 2.08
C LEU A 1081 -3.35 -35.85 1.20
N LEU A 1082 -3.00 -35.66 -0.07
CA LEU A 1082 -2.64 -36.76 -0.97
C LEU A 1082 -1.37 -37.49 -0.49
N GLU A 1083 -0.34 -36.74 -0.09
CA GLU A 1083 0.87 -37.31 0.48
C GLU A 1083 0.61 -38.05 1.80
N LEU A 1084 -0.23 -37.49 2.67
CA LEU A 1084 -0.63 -38.13 3.92
C LEU A 1084 -1.39 -39.44 3.65
N GLY A 1085 -2.26 -39.46 2.64
CA GLY A 1085 -2.93 -40.68 2.18
C GLY A 1085 -1.94 -41.75 1.68
N ALA A 1086 -1.00 -41.36 0.82
CA ALA A 1086 0.07 -42.25 0.34
C ALA A 1086 0.96 -42.76 1.49
N ALA A 1087 1.30 -41.87 2.43
CA ALA A 1087 2.07 -42.20 3.63
C ALA A 1087 1.32 -43.20 4.51
N TRP A 1088 0.02 -43.00 4.72
CA TRP A 1088 -0.82 -43.93 5.47
C TRP A 1088 -0.86 -45.32 4.84
N ILE A 1089 -0.94 -45.40 3.51
CA ILE A 1089 -0.86 -46.67 2.76
C ILE A 1089 0.52 -47.31 2.98
N ALA A 1090 1.62 -46.56 2.81
CA ALA A 1090 2.97 -47.07 3.01
C ALA A 1090 3.18 -47.62 4.43
N PHE A 1091 2.74 -46.88 5.45
CA PHE A 1091 2.79 -47.30 6.85
C PHE A 1091 1.96 -48.57 7.09
N ARG A 1092 0.79 -48.69 6.46
CA ARG A 1092 -0.03 -49.91 6.54
C ARG A 1092 0.65 -51.11 5.87
N LEU A 1093 1.36 -50.91 4.75
CA LEU A 1093 2.07 -51.97 4.03
C LEU A 1093 3.32 -52.46 4.77
N ASP A 1094 4.02 -51.58 5.49
CA ASP A 1094 5.19 -51.92 6.30
C ASP A 1094 4.83 -52.32 7.74
N GLY A 1095 3.59 -52.10 8.19
CA GLY A 1095 3.20 -52.34 9.58
C GLY A 1095 3.85 -51.35 10.56
N ALA A 1096 4.21 -50.17 10.09
CA ALA A 1096 4.81 -49.10 10.90
C ALA A 1096 3.75 -48.40 11.78
N PRO A 1097 4.13 -47.87 12.95
CA PRO A 1097 3.19 -47.23 13.87
C PRO A 1097 2.63 -45.92 13.29
N ARG A 1098 1.34 -45.92 12.91
CA ARG A 1098 0.67 -44.80 12.23
C ARG A 1098 0.64 -43.49 13.02
N ARG A 1099 0.72 -43.55 14.36
CA ARG A 1099 0.84 -42.37 15.23
C ARG A 1099 2.03 -41.47 14.87
N MET A 1100 3.07 -42.04 14.25
CA MET A 1100 4.25 -41.30 13.83
C MET A 1100 3.99 -40.39 12.62
N LEU A 1101 2.87 -40.54 11.91
CA LEU A 1101 2.51 -39.68 10.78
C LEU A 1101 2.23 -38.22 11.20
N ILE A 1102 2.01 -37.93 12.49
CA ILE A 1102 1.92 -36.53 12.97
C ILE A 1102 3.20 -35.74 12.68
N TRP A 1103 4.34 -36.43 12.64
CA TRP A 1103 5.64 -35.82 12.32
C TRP A 1103 5.84 -35.56 10.82
N LEU A 1104 4.96 -36.06 9.94
CA LEU A 1104 5.05 -35.85 8.49
C LEU A 1104 4.91 -34.37 8.14
N PHE A 1105 3.98 -33.65 8.79
CA PHE A 1105 3.81 -32.20 8.59
C PHE A 1105 5.12 -31.45 8.87
N TRP A 1106 5.71 -31.68 10.04
CA TRP A 1106 6.97 -31.07 10.45
C TRP A 1106 8.16 -31.53 9.59
N GLN A 1107 8.12 -32.76 9.08
CA GLN A 1107 9.12 -33.25 8.13
C GLN A 1107 9.10 -32.43 6.83
N ARG A 1108 7.91 -32.15 6.29
CA ARG A 1108 7.78 -31.34 5.07
C ARG A 1108 8.22 -29.90 5.27
N LEU A 1109 7.96 -29.34 6.45
CA LEU A 1109 8.30 -27.96 6.77
C LEU A 1109 9.76 -27.76 7.16
N VAL A 1110 10.41 -28.69 7.87
CA VAL A 1110 11.78 -28.50 8.41
C VAL A 1110 12.80 -29.42 7.75
N TYR A 1111 12.52 -30.73 7.74
CA TYR A 1111 13.48 -31.74 7.26
C TYR A 1111 13.82 -31.58 5.78
N ARG A 1112 12.85 -31.15 4.95
CA ARG A 1112 13.06 -30.86 3.52
C ARG A 1112 14.13 -29.80 3.29
N PHE A 1113 14.19 -28.72 4.08
CA PHE A 1113 15.23 -27.69 3.93
C PHE A 1113 16.63 -28.24 4.19
N LEU A 1114 16.77 -29.15 5.15
CA LEU A 1114 18.04 -29.84 5.41
C LEU A 1114 18.49 -30.64 4.17
N LEU A 1115 17.56 -31.35 3.53
CA LEU A 1115 17.87 -32.11 2.31
C LEU A 1115 18.23 -31.18 1.12
N ASN A 1116 17.49 -30.10 0.92
CA ASN A 1116 17.78 -29.12 -0.14
C ASN A 1116 19.18 -28.51 0.04
N TRP A 1117 19.54 -28.13 1.27
CA TRP A 1117 20.88 -27.63 1.59
C TRP A 1117 21.98 -28.67 1.31
N VAL A 1118 21.75 -29.94 1.69
CA VAL A 1118 22.67 -31.03 1.41
C VAL A 1118 22.87 -31.23 -0.09
N MET A 1119 21.80 -31.18 -0.88
CA MET A 1119 21.86 -31.33 -2.34
C MET A 1119 22.62 -30.17 -3.00
N LEU A 1120 22.34 -28.92 -2.62
CA LEU A 1120 23.10 -27.76 -3.08
C LEU A 1120 24.59 -27.90 -2.78
N ARG A 1121 24.93 -28.36 -1.57
CA ARG A 1121 26.32 -28.64 -1.17
C ARG A 1121 26.94 -29.78 -1.99
N ALA A 1122 26.18 -30.84 -2.29
CA ALA A 1122 26.64 -31.97 -3.10
C ALA A 1122 26.94 -31.53 -4.54
N ILE A 1123 26.06 -30.74 -5.16
CA ILE A 1123 26.25 -30.17 -6.50
C ILE A 1123 27.47 -29.24 -6.52
N GLY A 1124 27.60 -28.34 -5.54
CA GLY A 1124 28.77 -27.47 -5.43
C GLY A 1124 30.08 -28.25 -5.30
N SER A 1125 30.08 -29.35 -4.56
CA SER A 1125 31.23 -30.25 -4.42
C SER A 1125 31.55 -31.01 -5.72
N ALA A 1126 30.52 -31.40 -6.48
CA ALA A 1126 30.66 -32.10 -7.75
C ALA A 1126 31.22 -31.17 -8.83
N LEU A 1127 30.72 -29.93 -8.91
CA LEU A 1127 31.23 -28.89 -9.80
C LEU A 1127 32.68 -28.52 -9.46
N ALA A 1128 33.02 -28.41 -8.17
CA ALA A 1128 34.37 -28.10 -7.72
C ALA A 1128 35.37 -29.25 -7.94
N GLY A 1129 34.90 -30.47 -8.18
CA GLY A 1129 35.71 -31.66 -8.40
C GLY A 1129 36.53 -32.10 -7.18
N THR A 1130 36.00 -31.87 -5.98
CA THR A 1130 36.68 -32.25 -4.73
C THR A 1130 36.65 -33.76 -4.48
N ARG A 1131 37.75 -34.34 -3.99
CA ARG A 1131 37.75 -35.72 -3.46
C ARG A 1131 36.88 -35.79 -2.21
N GLN A 1132 35.99 -36.76 -2.15
CA GLN A 1132 35.12 -36.97 -0.99
C GLN A 1132 35.40 -38.35 -0.38
N GLY A 1133 35.64 -38.38 0.93
CA GLY A 1133 35.94 -39.60 1.68
C GLY A 1133 34.71 -40.18 2.37
N TRP A 1134 34.75 -41.49 2.66
CA TRP A 1134 33.66 -42.23 3.30
C TRP A 1134 33.30 -41.71 4.70
N GLY A 1135 34.29 -41.26 5.48
CA GLY A 1135 34.14 -40.59 6.78
C GLY A 1135 33.15 -41.26 7.74
N LYS A 1136 33.63 -42.17 8.60
CA LYS A 1136 32.79 -42.99 9.48
C LYS A 1136 31.91 -42.19 10.47
N LEU A 1137 30.76 -42.77 10.82
CA LEU A 1137 29.86 -42.38 11.92
C LEU A 1137 30.22 -43.18 13.20
N ARG A 1138 30.22 -42.53 14.38
CA ARG A 1138 30.35 -43.25 15.66
C ARG A 1138 29.02 -43.96 15.96
N ARG A 1139 29.07 -45.26 16.27
CA ARG A 1139 27.91 -46.10 16.58
C ARG A 1139 27.78 -46.26 18.09
N HIS A 1140 26.55 -46.25 18.61
CA HIS A 1140 26.28 -46.33 20.05
C HIS A 1140 25.69 -47.69 20.46
N GLY A 1141 25.34 -48.54 19.49
CA GLY A 1141 24.87 -49.89 19.78
C GLY A 1141 23.47 -49.92 20.40
N LEU A 1142 22.60 -48.99 20.02
CA LEU A 1142 21.26 -48.79 20.61
C LEU A 1142 20.17 -49.74 20.08
N LEU A 1143 20.51 -50.70 19.21
CA LEU A 1143 19.52 -51.62 18.63
C LEU A 1143 19.07 -52.67 19.65
N VAL A 1144 17.76 -52.74 19.91
CA VAL A 1144 17.11 -53.77 20.74
C VAL A 1144 16.64 -54.91 19.83
N ALA A 1145 16.95 -56.15 20.20
CA ALA A 1145 16.49 -57.34 19.47
C ALA A 1145 14.95 -57.42 19.48
N PRO A 1146 14.32 -57.90 18.40
CA PRO A 1146 12.87 -58.11 18.38
C PRO A 1146 12.52 -59.36 19.19
N ASP A 1147 12.45 -59.24 20.52
CA ASP A 1147 11.95 -60.32 21.37
C ASP A 1147 10.42 -60.40 21.30
N GLY A 1148 9.94 -61.55 20.85
CA GLY A 1148 8.60 -62.01 21.17
C GLY A 1148 8.48 -62.23 22.67
N LYS A 1149 7.65 -61.41 23.32
CA LYS A 1149 7.20 -61.47 24.73
C LYS A 1149 8.24 -61.05 25.78
N SER A 1150 8.00 -59.84 26.30
CA SER A 1150 8.49 -59.37 27.60
C SER A 1150 8.20 -60.39 28.72
N ARG A 1151 9.26 -60.83 29.40
CA ARG A 1151 9.22 -61.16 30.82
C ARG A 1151 10.28 -60.31 31.51
N THR A 1152 9.84 -59.19 32.08
CA THR A 1152 10.59 -58.40 33.06
C THR A 1152 10.99 -59.27 34.24
N VAL A 1153 12.29 -59.52 34.41
CA VAL A 1153 12.88 -59.88 35.70
C VAL A 1153 13.23 -58.57 36.40
N HIS A 1154 12.43 -58.18 37.38
CA HIS A 1154 12.78 -57.10 38.30
C HIS A 1154 13.86 -57.61 39.28
N THR A 1155 15.08 -57.10 39.15
CA THR A 1155 16.03 -57.07 40.26
C THR A 1155 15.80 -55.78 41.04
N LYS A 1156 15.18 -55.88 42.21
CA LYS A 1156 15.19 -54.84 43.24
C LYS A 1156 16.57 -54.82 43.89
N SER A 1157 17.23 -53.67 43.88
CA SER A 1157 18.17 -53.28 44.94
C SER A 1157 17.82 -51.85 45.35
N GLY A 1158 17.57 -51.69 46.64
CA GLY A 1158 17.18 -50.43 47.25
C GLY A 1158 18.35 -49.50 47.52
N ASP A 1159 18.01 -48.48 48.30
CA ASP A 1159 18.83 -47.42 48.88
C ASP A 1159 19.21 -46.28 47.93
N ASP A 1160 18.48 -45.17 48.05
CA ASP A 1160 19.04 -44.04 48.81
C ASP A 1160 17.97 -43.02 49.20
N GLN A 1161 17.90 -42.77 50.52
CA GLN A 1161 17.34 -41.58 51.12
C GLN A 1161 18.40 -40.47 51.10
N ALA A 1162 18.08 -39.28 50.58
CA ALA A 1162 18.43 -38.02 51.24
C ALA A 1162 17.76 -36.84 50.51
N ALA A 1163 17.08 -36.04 51.31
CA ALA A 1163 16.43 -34.80 50.93
C ALA A 1163 17.39 -33.60 51.03
N VAL A 1164 16.85 -32.42 50.66
CA VAL A 1164 17.21 -31.05 51.09
C VAL A 1164 17.90 -30.16 50.03
N THR A 1165 17.06 -29.25 49.47
CA THR A 1165 17.21 -27.80 49.14
C THR A 1165 18.62 -27.23 48.90
N ASP A 1166 18.89 -26.33 47.95
CA ASP A 1166 18.24 -25.04 47.63
C ASP A 1166 18.82 -24.47 46.30
N PRO A 1167 18.22 -23.45 45.66
CA PRO A 1167 18.50 -23.01 44.29
C PRO A 1167 19.48 -21.82 44.21
N LEU A 1168 19.83 -21.46 42.96
CA LEU A 1168 20.49 -20.22 42.46
C LEU A 1168 21.92 -20.38 41.91
N CYS A 1169 22.02 -20.57 40.58
CA CYS A 1169 22.78 -19.75 39.62
C CYS A 1169 22.36 -20.10 38.19
#